data_AF-A0AA41CCN6-F1
#
_entry.id   AF-A0AA41CCN6-F1
#
_cell.length_a   1.000
_cell.length_b   1.000
_cell.length_c   1.000
_cell.angle_alpha   90.00
_cell.angle_beta   90.00
_cell.angle_gamma   90.00
#
_symmetry.space_group_name_H-M   'P 1'
#
loop_
_entity.id
_entity.type
_entity.pdbx_description
1 polymer ?
#
loop_
_entity_poly.entity_id
_entity_poly.type
_entity_poly.pdbx_seq_one_letter_code
_entity_poly.pdbx_strand_id
1 'polypeptide(L)'
;MNSSENQPPGFDRIRIGECTVTLSSREVEVVGARRPRRLTPKALGVLRVLLRQPGRVVTRDELFAEVWPDTLPTNDVLTQAVTQLRKAFSNDDDNGQAYIETIAKTGYRLLVPVQVLDDVEAAPSSEADDGIADMQPVMGIAEEMPAHVQASRRRWRHVRRRVLLVLGVLMLATVVVLAALLLRRAPASSSAVDAAVENGTRVIGSPQRPYRLITATSGFETYPTLSPDGSLVAYEGANEDGQGGGAIKVQTSGNAPARQLLAPPAGSVDRFPSWSPDGREIAFARFSNNGGCQVLIASATGGALRQATRCDGTELLSFDWTPDGRGLVFGSMVGRYAHRGIRKLDLASGQWEALDYGVAEDDFDYAPRYSPDGKWLVFVRNPQLGDLWRMPAAGGTPEQLTSEAAELRGWAWLRDGRTIVFGRRVDSEVRLYYLDVESRTLRDAGLDDAQWPATARRAGMLAFVHRRAQFGIFKVPMEGGSPPQRLFASSGRDGQPMAAPDGRQLVFTSDRSGSFALWWADMERPDSLRPIEGLRPEARQAPDWSADSRRLLVVGRDEHGRTVVYEIAPRDERVQPLPVPSEQPLQALYGARPDQLLVVERDDQQQTRLSLFDRSVQPWRRLASIDGVSQARFDRSSGRVLFTRLAAGGLWSVDAALAPASVQQISDDRPSRWRYRAWTVAGSNAIGYLGTSTRCGTTLVLIQAGREEPERCLDAERLSAGNGLSAGADGHTLFVAMAVSDGADIGVMRLPERSPTLLPAFSKLLLFNGNGPS
;
A
#
# COMPACT_ATOMS: atom_id res chain seq x y z
N MET A 1 -39.88 16.36 -1.42
CA MET A 1 -41.02 16.06 -2.32
C MET A 1 -40.60 14.95 -3.28
N ASN A 2 -41.55 14.30 -3.94
CA ASN A 2 -41.42 13.07 -4.73
C ASN A 2 -41.16 11.80 -3.91
N SER A 3 -42.21 11.37 -3.20
CA SER A 3 -42.38 9.98 -2.75
C SER A 3 -43.34 9.28 -3.72
N SER A 4 -42.81 8.59 -4.73
CA SER A 4 -43.60 7.77 -5.66
C SER A 4 -42.70 6.78 -6.39
N GLU A 5 -43.20 5.54 -6.59
CA GLU A 5 -42.62 4.42 -7.37
C GLU A 5 -41.77 3.36 -6.62
N ASN A 6 -42.45 2.46 -5.88
CA ASN A 6 -42.41 1.01 -6.14
C ASN A 6 -43.34 0.25 -5.18
N GLN A 7 -44.65 0.28 -5.45
CA GLN A 7 -45.60 -0.62 -4.83
C GLN A 7 -45.82 -1.80 -5.81
N PRO A 8 -45.42 -3.04 -5.46
CA PRO A 8 -45.68 -4.18 -6.34
C PRO A 8 -47.20 -4.43 -6.40
N PRO A 9 -47.74 -4.89 -7.54
CA PRO A 9 -49.17 -5.16 -7.68
C PRO A 9 -49.63 -6.24 -6.69
N GLY A 10 -50.85 -6.07 -6.18
CA GLY A 10 -51.42 -6.84 -5.07
C GLY A 10 -51.87 -8.25 -5.42
N PHE A 11 -50.99 -9.07 -5.97
CA PHE A 11 -51.24 -10.48 -6.26
C PHE A 11 -50.75 -11.36 -5.11
N ASP A 12 -51.67 -11.98 -4.36
CA ASP A 12 -51.29 -12.79 -3.21
C ASP A 12 -50.95 -14.25 -3.58
N ARG A 13 -51.52 -14.79 -4.66
CA ARG A 13 -51.30 -16.16 -5.12
C ARG A 13 -50.56 -16.20 -6.46
N ILE A 14 -49.46 -16.95 -6.48
CA ILE A 14 -48.60 -17.13 -7.67
C ILE A 14 -48.40 -18.62 -7.92
N ARG A 15 -48.68 -19.09 -9.14
CA ARG A 15 -48.33 -20.42 -9.61
C ARG A 15 -46.92 -20.43 -10.16
N ILE A 16 -46.09 -21.35 -9.67
CA ILE A 16 -44.68 -21.55 -10.02
C ILE A 16 -44.55 -23.02 -10.40
N GLY A 17 -44.55 -23.34 -11.70
CA GLY A 17 -44.75 -24.72 -12.17
C GLY A 17 -46.03 -25.34 -11.58
N GLU A 18 -45.91 -26.52 -10.96
CA GLU A 18 -47.02 -27.25 -10.31
C GLU A 18 -47.31 -26.79 -8.86
N CYS A 19 -46.64 -25.74 -8.37
CA CYS A 19 -46.80 -25.22 -7.01
C CYS A 19 -47.59 -23.91 -7.00
N THR A 20 -48.51 -23.73 -6.05
CA THR A 20 -49.16 -22.44 -5.77
C THR A 20 -48.56 -21.84 -4.49
N VAL A 21 -48.08 -20.62 -4.56
CA VAL A 21 -47.48 -19.90 -3.43
C VAL A 21 -48.37 -18.74 -3.01
N THR A 22 -48.77 -18.73 -1.74
CA THR A 22 -49.51 -17.62 -1.12
C THR A 22 -48.53 -16.73 -0.35
N LEU A 23 -48.32 -15.50 -0.83
CA LEU A 23 -47.28 -14.59 -0.36
C LEU A 23 -47.54 -14.03 1.04
N SER A 24 -48.80 -13.83 1.43
CA SER A 24 -49.23 -13.35 2.74
C SER A 24 -48.99 -14.38 3.85
N SER A 25 -49.48 -15.61 3.68
CA SER A 25 -49.36 -16.69 4.67
C SER A 25 -47.96 -17.35 4.69
N ARG A 26 -47.22 -17.19 3.57
CA ARG A 26 -45.92 -17.81 3.28
C ARG A 26 -46.01 -19.32 3.06
N GLU A 27 -47.09 -19.77 2.46
CA GLU A 27 -47.39 -21.18 2.24
C GLU A 27 -47.24 -21.57 0.77
N VAL A 28 -46.76 -22.78 0.55
CA VAL A 28 -46.58 -23.42 -0.74
C VAL A 28 -47.47 -24.64 -0.77
N GLU A 29 -48.50 -24.60 -1.60
CA GLU A 29 -49.36 -25.72 -1.94
C GLU A 29 -48.73 -26.45 -3.12
N VAL A 30 -48.48 -27.76 -2.98
CA VAL A 30 -47.93 -28.60 -4.04
C VAL A 30 -48.96 -29.67 -4.40
N VAL A 31 -49.22 -29.87 -5.69
CA VAL A 31 -50.18 -30.86 -6.17
C VAL A 31 -49.78 -32.25 -5.66
N GLY A 32 -50.63 -32.85 -4.81
CA GLY A 32 -50.40 -34.16 -4.16
C GLY A 32 -49.99 -34.10 -2.69
N ALA A 33 -49.56 -32.96 -2.16
CA ALA A 33 -49.14 -32.83 -0.76
C ALA A 33 -50.32 -32.77 0.22
N ARG A 34 -50.26 -33.54 1.32
CA ARG A 34 -51.34 -33.57 2.35
C ARG A 34 -51.52 -32.28 3.15
N ARG A 35 -50.54 -31.35 3.14
CA ARG A 35 -50.57 -30.05 3.85
C ARG A 35 -49.69 -29.02 3.14
N PRO A 36 -50.02 -27.71 3.18
CA PRO A 36 -49.15 -26.65 2.68
C PRO A 36 -47.80 -26.60 3.42
N ARG A 37 -46.73 -26.24 2.71
CA ARG A 37 -45.35 -26.13 3.24
C ARG A 37 -45.01 -24.65 3.49
N ARG A 38 -44.51 -24.30 4.69
CA ARG A 38 -44.30 -22.90 5.09
C ARG A 38 -42.85 -22.40 4.91
N LEU A 39 -42.70 -21.20 4.37
CA LEU A 39 -41.41 -20.53 4.14
C LEU A 39 -41.00 -19.60 5.30
N THR A 40 -39.68 -19.50 5.54
CA THR A 40 -39.14 -18.42 6.38
C THR A 40 -39.25 -17.07 5.66
N PRO A 41 -39.27 -15.93 6.38
CA PRO A 41 -39.28 -14.60 5.75
C PRO A 41 -38.11 -14.37 4.79
N LYS A 42 -36.91 -14.92 5.10
CA LYS A 42 -35.72 -14.79 4.25
C LYS A 42 -35.78 -15.72 3.02
N ALA A 43 -36.30 -16.94 3.14
CA ALA A 43 -36.57 -17.79 1.97
C ALA A 43 -37.61 -17.15 1.03
N LEU A 44 -38.68 -16.57 1.57
CA LEU A 44 -39.64 -15.79 0.78
C LEU A 44 -38.99 -14.57 0.11
N GLY A 45 -38.08 -13.88 0.81
CA GLY A 45 -37.29 -12.78 0.26
C GLY A 45 -36.49 -13.21 -0.97
N VAL A 46 -35.72 -14.31 -0.85
CA VAL A 46 -34.97 -14.91 -1.97
C VAL A 46 -35.91 -15.26 -3.14
N LEU A 47 -37.07 -15.86 -2.86
CA LEU A 47 -38.06 -16.18 -3.88
C LEU A 47 -38.58 -14.93 -4.60
N ARG A 48 -38.90 -13.85 -3.89
CA ARG A 48 -39.37 -12.58 -4.49
C ARG A 48 -38.34 -11.97 -5.43
N VAL A 49 -37.05 -12.03 -5.11
CA VAL A 49 -35.99 -11.54 -6.01
C VAL A 49 -35.88 -12.41 -7.26
N LEU A 50 -35.93 -13.74 -7.12
CA LEU A 50 -35.94 -14.66 -8.27
C LEU A 50 -37.18 -14.48 -9.16
N LEU A 51 -38.35 -14.22 -8.57
CA LEU A 51 -39.60 -13.95 -9.30
C LEU A 51 -39.59 -12.66 -10.11
N ARG A 52 -38.78 -11.65 -9.73
CA ARG A 52 -38.61 -10.42 -10.52
C ARG A 52 -37.76 -10.62 -11.79
N GLN A 53 -37.01 -11.72 -11.88
CA GLN A 53 -36.09 -12.00 -12.99
C GLN A 53 -36.16 -13.49 -13.43
N PRO A 54 -37.33 -14.01 -13.84
CA PRO A 54 -37.49 -15.41 -14.21
C PRO A 54 -36.57 -15.78 -15.39
N GLY A 55 -35.96 -16.97 -15.36
CA GLY A 55 -35.02 -17.43 -16.38
C GLY A 55 -33.63 -16.75 -16.41
N ARG A 56 -33.43 -15.65 -15.66
CA ARG A 56 -32.11 -15.00 -15.50
C ARG A 56 -31.38 -15.55 -14.27
N VAL A 57 -30.05 -15.51 -14.31
CA VAL A 57 -29.20 -15.79 -13.15
C VAL A 57 -29.14 -14.54 -12.28
N VAL A 58 -29.68 -14.64 -11.06
CA VAL A 58 -29.51 -13.62 -10.01
C VAL A 58 -28.26 -13.97 -9.22
N THR A 59 -27.34 -13.02 -9.08
CA THR A 59 -26.07 -13.20 -8.39
C THR A 59 -26.25 -13.35 -6.87
N ARG A 60 -25.26 -13.91 -6.19
CA ARG A 60 -25.26 -13.97 -4.72
C ARG A 60 -25.29 -12.58 -4.09
N ASP A 61 -24.57 -11.63 -4.68
CA ASP A 61 -24.45 -10.26 -4.16
C ASP A 61 -25.77 -9.49 -4.28
N GLU A 62 -26.51 -9.63 -5.40
CA GLU A 62 -27.87 -9.09 -5.55
C GLU A 62 -28.84 -9.70 -4.52
N LEU A 63 -28.77 -11.02 -4.31
CA LEU A 63 -29.60 -11.70 -3.31
C LEU A 63 -29.27 -11.25 -1.88
N PHE A 64 -28.00 -10.95 -1.58
CA PHE A 64 -27.62 -10.40 -0.28
C PHE A 64 -28.07 -8.95 -0.11
N ALA A 65 -27.89 -8.09 -1.11
CA ALA A 65 -28.30 -6.69 -1.05
C ALA A 65 -29.81 -6.52 -0.85
N GLU A 66 -30.64 -7.28 -1.58
CA GLU A 66 -32.11 -7.17 -1.51
C GLU A 66 -32.71 -7.83 -0.26
N VAL A 67 -32.18 -8.98 0.17
CA VAL A 67 -32.81 -9.80 1.23
C VAL A 67 -32.15 -9.60 2.60
N TRP A 68 -30.95 -9.03 2.66
CA TRP A 68 -30.16 -8.81 3.88
C TRP A 68 -29.45 -7.43 3.94
N PRO A 69 -30.10 -6.30 3.59
CA PRO A 69 -29.44 -5.00 3.44
C PRO A 69 -28.65 -4.53 4.68
N ASP A 70 -29.18 -4.77 5.88
CA ASP A 70 -28.60 -4.30 7.15
C ASP A 70 -27.72 -5.36 7.86
N THR A 71 -27.32 -6.42 7.16
CA THR A 71 -26.58 -7.56 7.75
C THR A 71 -25.54 -8.10 6.78
N LEU A 72 -24.43 -8.67 7.27
CA LEU A 72 -23.41 -9.33 6.45
C LEU A 72 -23.50 -10.86 6.60
N PRO A 73 -24.48 -11.54 5.97
CA PRO A 73 -24.64 -13.00 6.06
C PRO A 73 -23.53 -13.76 5.32
N THR A 74 -23.28 -15.00 5.74
CA THR A 74 -22.40 -15.92 5.00
C THR A 74 -23.13 -16.62 3.85
N ASN A 75 -22.36 -17.21 2.92
CA ASN A 75 -22.88 -18.05 1.84
C ASN A 75 -23.75 -19.23 2.32
N ASP A 76 -23.55 -19.70 3.56
CA ASP A 76 -24.32 -20.80 4.14
C ASP A 76 -25.78 -20.38 4.39
N VAL A 77 -26.03 -19.14 4.82
CA VAL A 77 -27.38 -18.62 5.09
C VAL A 77 -28.20 -18.55 3.80
N LEU A 78 -27.60 -18.07 2.71
CA LEU A 78 -28.23 -18.07 1.39
C LEU A 78 -28.46 -19.51 0.86
N THR A 79 -27.50 -20.39 1.09
CA THR A 79 -27.61 -21.81 0.69
C THR A 79 -28.73 -22.52 1.47
N GLN A 80 -28.90 -22.23 2.76
CA GLN A 80 -30.03 -22.72 3.57
C GLN A 80 -31.37 -22.19 3.06
N ALA A 81 -31.47 -20.89 2.73
CA ALA A 81 -32.69 -20.29 2.18
C ALA A 81 -33.10 -20.94 0.84
N VAL A 82 -32.16 -21.14 -0.08
CA VAL A 82 -32.42 -21.85 -1.34
C VAL A 82 -32.76 -23.34 -1.12
N THR A 83 -32.11 -24.00 -0.15
CA THR A 83 -32.42 -25.39 0.23
C THR A 83 -33.85 -25.50 0.78
N GLN A 84 -34.32 -24.52 1.57
CA GLN A 84 -35.70 -24.48 2.03
C GLN A 84 -36.69 -24.31 0.86
N LEU A 85 -36.40 -23.42 -0.11
CA LEU A 85 -37.24 -23.25 -1.30
C LEU A 85 -37.34 -24.53 -2.14
N ARG A 86 -36.20 -25.18 -2.41
CA ARG A 86 -36.18 -26.45 -3.15
C ARG A 86 -37.00 -27.55 -2.46
N LYS A 87 -36.89 -27.67 -1.13
CA LYS A 87 -37.73 -28.58 -0.34
C LYS A 87 -39.21 -28.18 -0.32
N ALA A 88 -39.53 -26.90 -0.46
CA ALA A 88 -40.92 -26.45 -0.53
C ALA A 88 -41.59 -26.82 -1.85
N PHE A 89 -40.86 -26.81 -2.97
CA PHE A 89 -41.39 -27.09 -4.32
C PHE A 89 -41.31 -28.57 -4.77
N SER A 90 -40.60 -29.42 -4.03
CA SER A 90 -40.39 -30.83 -4.40
C SER A 90 -41.60 -31.73 -4.12
N ASN A 91 -41.97 -32.59 -5.08
CA ASN A 91 -42.82 -33.75 -4.85
C ASN A 91 -41.96 -35.00 -4.55
N ASP A 92 -41.49 -35.05 -3.30
CA ASP A 92 -40.91 -36.15 -2.51
C ASP A 92 -39.74 -37.00 -3.06
N ASP A 93 -39.35 -36.93 -4.33
CA ASP A 93 -38.14 -37.63 -4.87
C ASP A 93 -37.15 -36.75 -5.68
N ASP A 94 -37.51 -35.55 -6.15
CA ASP A 94 -36.54 -34.58 -6.72
C ASP A 94 -36.01 -33.65 -5.62
N ASN A 95 -34.71 -33.31 -5.65
CA ASN A 95 -34.09 -32.32 -4.76
C ASN A 95 -34.49 -30.86 -5.08
N GLY A 96 -35.62 -30.65 -5.78
CA GLY A 96 -36.14 -29.34 -6.21
C GLY A 96 -35.22 -28.61 -7.21
N GLN A 97 -34.29 -29.32 -7.85
CA GLN A 97 -33.37 -28.71 -8.81
C GLN A 97 -34.07 -28.32 -10.11
N ALA A 98 -35.16 -29.01 -10.47
CA ALA A 98 -36.02 -28.63 -11.59
C ALA A 98 -36.65 -27.23 -11.44
N TYR A 99 -36.77 -26.72 -10.20
CA TYR A 99 -37.34 -25.40 -9.92
C TYR A 99 -36.28 -24.30 -9.84
N ILE A 100 -35.22 -24.53 -9.06
CA ILE A 100 -34.14 -23.55 -8.85
C ILE A 100 -32.79 -24.20 -9.15
N GLU A 101 -32.06 -23.64 -10.11
CA GLU A 101 -30.71 -24.04 -10.49
C GLU A 101 -29.64 -23.34 -9.63
N THR A 102 -28.54 -24.03 -9.31
CA THR A 102 -27.34 -23.38 -8.74
C THR A 102 -26.33 -23.14 -9.85
N ILE A 103 -26.01 -21.87 -10.13
CA ILE A 103 -24.83 -21.53 -10.94
C ILE A 103 -23.62 -21.44 -10.01
N ALA A 104 -22.70 -22.39 -10.17
CA ALA A 104 -21.50 -22.51 -9.35
C ALA A 104 -20.72 -21.18 -9.32
N LYS A 105 -20.38 -20.71 -8.12
CA LYS A 105 -19.69 -19.42 -7.84
C LYS A 105 -20.44 -18.13 -8.26
N THR A 106 -21.40 -18.17 -9.18
CA THR A 106 -22.15 -16.97 -9.64
C THR A 106 -23.42 -16.68 -8.85
N GLY A 107 -24.41 -17.59 -8.87
CA GLY A 107 -25.76 -17.26 -8.37
C GLY A 107 -26.78 -18.39 -8.44
N TYR A 108 -28.05 -18.03 -8.53
CA TYR A 108 -29.19 -18.94 -8.64
C TYR A 108 -30.15 -18.47 -9.74
N ARG A 109 -30.90 -19.40 -10.33
CA ARG A 109 -31.87 -19.12 -11.40
C ARG A 109 -33.16 -19.91 -11.19
N LEU A 110 -34.32 -19.26 -11.36
CA LEU A 110 -35.62 -19.93 -11.42
C LEU A 110 -35.84 -20.48 -12.84
N LEU A 111 -36.15 -21.78 -12.95
CA LEU A 111 -36.25 -22.49 -14.24
C LEU A 111 -37.69 -22.67 -14.75
N VAL A 112 -38.68 -22.69 -13.85
CA VAL A 112 -40.08 -22.98 -14.19
C VAL A 112 -40.87 -21.71 -14.52
N PRO A 113 -41.90 -21.79 -15.39
CA PRO A 113 -42.78 -20.66 -15.68
C PRO A 113 -43.54 -20.19 -14.43
N VAL A 114 -43.81 -18.89 -14.41
CA VAL A 114 -44.53 -18.20 -13.34
C VAL A 114 -45.83 -17.64 -13.93
N GLN A 115 -46.95 -17.98 -13.32
CA GLN A 115 -48.27 -17.45 -13.65
C GLN A 115 -48.85 -16.77 -12.40
N VAL A 116 -49.32 -15.54 -12.56
CA VAL A 116 -50.15 -14.90 -11.55
C VAL A 116 -51.55 -15.52 -11.61
N LEU A 117 -52.13 -15.87 -10.47
CA LEU A 117 -53.49 -16.38 -10.39
C LEU A 117 -54.43 -15.26 -9.92
N ASP A 118 -55.30 -14.81 -10.81
CA ASP A 118 -56.43 -13.94 -10.45
C ASP A 118 -57.57 -14.82 -9.90
N ASP A 119 -58.11 -14.46 -8.73
CA ASP A 119 -59.22 -15.19 -8.09
C ASP A 119 -60.58 -14.79 -8.71
N VAL A 120 -60.94 -15.37 -9.88
CA VAL A 120 -62.33 -15.37 -10.42
C VAL A 120 -62.66 -16.71 -11.11
N GLU A 121 -63.86 -17.25 -10.84
CA GLU A 121 -64.45 -18.46 -11.45
C GLU A 121 -64.92 -18.27 -12.91
N ALA A 122 -64.71 -19.28 -13.76
CA ALA A 122 -65.70 -19.84 -14.72
C ALA A 122 -65.07 -20.94 -15.62
N ALA A 123 -65.91 -21.82 -16.16
CA ALA A 123 -65.52 -22.96 -17.03
C ALA A 123 -66.05 -22.78 -18.50
N PRO A 124 -66.03 -23.77 -19.43
CA PRO A 124 -65.26 -23.62 -20.67
C PRO A 124 -66.06 -23.77 -21.99
N SER A 125 -65.41 -23.47 -23.13
CA SER A 125 -65.86 -23.73 -24.51
C SER A 125 -64.63 -23.82 -25.43
N SER A 126 -64.26 -24.98 -25.99
CA SER A 126 -64.77 -25.64 -27.22
C SER A 126 -63.99 -25.28 -28.49
N GLU A 127 -63.48 -26.31 -29.19
CA GLU A 127 -63.23 -26.36 -30.65
C GLU A 127 -62.14 -25.43 -31.25
N ALA A 128 -61.48 -25.73 -32.39
CA ALA A 128 -61.21 -27.00 -33.10
C ALA A 128 -60.14 -26.74 -34.20
N ASP A 129 -59.79 -27.79 -34.94
CA ASP A 129 -59.37 -27.80 -36.36
C ASP A 129 -57.89 -27.61 -36.78
N ASP A 130 -57.46 -28.59 -37.59
CA ASP A 130 -56.57 -28.61 -38.77
C ASP A 130 -55.30 -27.74 -38.89
N GLY A 131 -54.21 -28.23 -39.50
CA GLY A 131 -53.95 -29.54 -40.11
C GLY A 131 -52.79 -29.49 -41.14
N ILE A 132 -52.31 -30.66 -41.60
CA ILE A 132 -51.53 -30.88 -42.86
C ILE A 132 -50.07 -30.30 -42.87
N ALA A 133 -49.03 -30.87 -43.52
CA ALA A 133 -48.62 -32.25 -43.85
C ALA A 133 -47.13 -32.25 -44.37
N ASP A 134 -46.65 -33.42 -44.80
CA ASP A 134 -45.45 -33.74 -45.60
C ASP A 134 -44.05 -33.74 -44.92
N MET A 135 -43.37 -34.91 -44.77
CA MET A 135 -42.80 -35.86 -45.75
C MET A 135 -41.42 -35.42 -46.29
N GLN A 136 -40.31 -35.92 -45.72
CA GLN A 136 -39.59 -37.18 -46.06
C GLN A 136 -38.43 -36.95 -47.08
N PRO A 137 -37.49 -37.91 -47.31
CA PRO A 137 -36.37 -38.25 -46.43
C PRO A 137 -35.03 -38.26 -47.21
N VAL A 138 -33.96 -38.95 -46.73
CA VAL A 138 -33.09 -39.88 -47.51
C VAL A 138 -31.97 -40.46 -46.62
N MET A 139 -31.58 -41.72 -46.87
CA MET A 139 -30.61 -42.52 -46.10
C MET A 139 -29.25 -42.71 -46.81
N GLY A 140 -28.24 -43.12 -46.05
CA GLY A 140 -27.20 -44.07 -46.49
C GLY A 140 -25.75 -43.56 -46.50
N ILE A 141 -24.70 -44.39 -46.39
CA ILE A 141 -24.55 -45.83 -46.07
C ILE A 141 -23.17 -46.00 -45.34
N ALA A 142 -22.95 -47.06 -44.57
CA ALA A 142 -21.67 -47.41 -43.92
C ALA A 142 -20.81 -48.39 -44.76
N GLU A 143 -19.53 -48.60 -44.39
CA GLU A 143 -18.87 -49.92 -44.13
C GLU A 143 -17.30 -49.85 -44.10
N GLU A 144 -16.65 -51.01 -43.87
CA GLU A 144 -15.42 -51.16 -43.08
C GLU A 144 -14.10 -51.53 -43.82
N MET A 145 -13.05 -51.63 -43.00
CA MET A 145 -11.73 -52.30 -43.12
C MET A 145 -11.64 -53.62 -43.94
N PRO A 146 -10.45 -54.04 -44.46
CA PRO A 146 -9.51 -54.88 -43.67
C PRO A 146 -7.99 -54.75 -44.01
N ALA A 147 -7.15 -55.62 -43.42
CA ALA A 147 -5.68 -55.59 -43.47
C ALA A 147 -5.02 -56.96 -43.74
N HIS A 148 -3.78 -56.98 -44.26
CA HIS A 148 -2.72 -58.03 -44.13
C HIS A 148 -1.40 -57.49 -44.80
N VAL A 149 -0.15 -57.57 -44.26
CA VAL A 149 0.75 -58.72 -43.94
C VAL A 149 1.41 -59.30 -45.23
N GLN A 150 2.74 -59.45 -45.43
CA GLN A 150 3.91 -59.48 -44.52
C GLN A 150 5.30 -59.02 -45.14
N ALA A 151 6.40 -59.60 -44.63
CA ALA A 151 7.87 -59.54 -44.85
C ALA A 151 8.46 -59.91 -46.25
N SER A 152 9.76 -59.82 -46.60
CA SER A 152 10.97 -59.10 -46.10
C SER A 152 12.18 -59.25 -47.07
N ARG A 153 13.18 -58.34 -46.98
CA ARG A 153 14.63 -58.37 -47.40
C ARG A 153 15.04 -56.90 -47.63
N ARG A 154 16.16 -56.32 -47.14
CA ARG A 154 17.56 -56.77 -47.05
C ARG A 154 18.28 -56.02 -45.90
N ARG A 155 19.00 -56.74 -45.03
CA ARG A 155 19.74 -56.18 -43.88
C ARG A 155 21.05 -55.47 -44.30
N TRP A 156 21.00 -54.18 -44.64
CA TRP A 156 22.15 -53.26 -44.43
C TRP A 156 21.77 -51.76 -44.45
N ARG A 157 20.67 -51.37 -45.11
CA ARG A 157 20.13 -49.98 -45.04
C ARG A 157 19.52 -49.61 -43.67
N HIS A 158 19.12 -50.60 -42.86
CA HIS A 158 18.33 -50.35 -41.64
C HIS A 158 19.09 -49.69 -40.50
N VAL A 159 20.40 -49.92 -40.34
CA VAL A 159 21.18 -49.25 -39.27
C VAL A 159 21.28 -47.75 -39.54
N ARG A 160 21.70 -47.37 -40.77
CA ARG A 160 21.79 -45.97 -41.18
C ARG A 160 20.42 -45.27 -41.17
N ARG A 161 19.35 -45.96 -41.60
CA ARG A 161 17.97 -45.43 -41.54
C ARG A 161 17.45 -45.30 -40.11
N ARG A 162 17.81 -46.20 -39.17
CA ARG A 162 17.46 -46.08 -37.75
C ARG A 162 18.21 -44.96 -37.04
N VAL A 163 19.51 -44.78 -37.32
CA VAL A 163 20.28 -43.63 -36.78
C VAL A 163 19.71 -42.30 -37.28
N LEU A 164 19.40 -42.20 -38.59
CA LEU A 164 18.74 -41.00 -39.14
C LEU A 164 17.31 -40.80 -38.61
N LEU A 165 16.54 -41.87 -38.34
CA LEU A 165 15.23 -41.76 -37.67
C LEU A 165 15.35 -41.31 -36.22
N VAL A 166 16.31 -41.83 -35.46
CA VAL A 166 16.55 -41.42 -34.07
C VAL A 166 17.03 -39.97 -34.01
N LEU A 167 17.92 -39.55 -34.89
CA LEU A 167 18.33 -38.15 -35.03
C LEU A 167 17.17 -37.25 -35.46
N GLY A 168 16.36 -37.68 -36.43
CA GLY A 168 15.17 -36.94 -36.88
C GLY A 168 14.09 -36.82 -35.81
N VAL A 169 13.86 -37.88 -35.01
CA VAL A 169 12.93 -37.86 -33.87
C VAL A 169 13.49 -37.03 -32.72
N LEU A 170 14.80 -37.07 -32.44
CA LEU A 170 15.43 -36.19 -31.46
C LEU A 170 15.37 -34.72 -31.89
N MET A 171 15.57 -34.42 -33.17
CA MET A 171 15.47 -33.08 -33.73
C MET A 171 14.01 -32.58 -33.72
N LEU A 172 13.05 -33.44 -34.06
CA LEU A 172 11.64 -33.11 -33.95
C LEU A 172 11.22 -32.91 -32.49
N ALA A 173 11.72 -33.75 -31.56
CA ALA A 173 11.46 -33.61 -30.14
C ALA A 173 12.10 -32.33 -29.57
N THR A 174 13.32 -31.96 -29.96
CA THR A 174 13.91 -30.67 -29.55
C THR A 174 13.19 -29.49 -30.19
N VAL A 175 12.74 -29.56 -31.45
CA VAL A 175 11.91 -28.50 -32.06
C VAL A 175 10.54 -28.40 -31.38
N VAL A 176 9.90 -29.50 -31.03
CA VAL A 176 8.62 -29.51 -30.28
C VAL A 176 8.83 -29.00 -28.85
N VAL A 177 9.94 -29.32 -28.19
CA VAL A 177 10.30 -28.76 -26.88
C VAL A 177 10.63 -27.28 -26.99
N LEU A 178 11.35 -26.84 -28.02
CA LEU A 178 11.64 -25.41 -28.24
C LEU A 178 10.36 -24.63 -28.55
N ALA A 179 9.49 -25.17 -29.40
CA ALA A 179 8.17 -24.61 -29.69
C ALA A 179 7.30 -24.58 -28.44
N ALA A 180 7.28 -25.64 -27.64
CA ALA A 180 6.58 -25.66 -26.35
C ALA A 180 7.17 -24.67 -25.34
N LEU A 181 8.49 -24.44 -25.34
CA LEU A 181 9.15 -23.42 -24.52
C LEU A 181 8.90 -22.00 -25.03
N LEU A 182 8.75 -21.79 -26.34
CA LEU A 182 8.39 -20.52 -26.96
C LEU A 182 6.90 -20.20 -26.81
N LEU A 183 6.03 -21.22 -26.81
CA LEU A 183 4.60 -21.12 -26.48
C LEU A 183 4.34 -21.01 -24.96
N ARG A 184 5.27 -21.51 -24.12
CA ARG A 184 5.27 -21.33 -22.66
C ARG A 184 6.01 -20.08 -22.19
N ARG A 185 6.82 -19.45 -23.04
CA ARG A 185 7.09 -18.01 -22.89
C ARG A 185 5.74 -17.33 -23.09
N ALA A 186 5.08 -17.01 -21.97
CA ALA A 186 4.02 -16.03 -22.00
C ALA A 186 4.52 -14.83 -22.83
N PRO A 187 3.72 -14.29 -23.77
CA PRO A 187 4.11 -13.08 -24.49
C PRO A 187 4.56 -12.06 -23.45
N ALA A 188 5.72 -11.44 -23.67
CA ALA A 188 6.32 -10.48 -22.75
C ALA A 188 5.22 -9.49 -22.37
N SER A 189 4.87 -9.46 -21.08
CA SER A 189 3.56 -9.00 -20.59
C SER A 189 3.16 -7.72 -21.28
N SER A 190 2.23 -7.84 -22.25
CA SER A 190 1.81 -6.74 -23.09
C SER A 190 1.34 -5.63 -22.16
N SER A 191 1.88 -4.43 -22.33
CA SER A 191 1.54 -3.33 -21.45
C SER A 191 0.03 -3.12 -21.50
N ALA A 192 -0.55 -2.52 -20.46
CA ALA A 192 -1.98 -2.24 -20.47
C ALA A 192 -2.38 -1.28 -21.63
N VAL A 193 -1.39 -0.62 -22.25
CA VAL A 193 -1.51 0.18 -23.48
C VAL A 193 -1.68 -0.71 -24.73
N ASP A 194 -0.92 -1.80 -24.83
CA ASP A 194 -0.99 -2.74 -25.97
C ASP A 194 -2.32 -3.52 -25.98
N ALA A 195 -2.81 -3.91 -24.79
CA ALA A 195 -4.09 -4.60 -24.63
C ALA A 195 -5.32 -3.72 -24.96
N ALA A 196 -5.15 -2.40 -25.01
CA ALA A 196 -6.21 -1.49 -25.42
C ALA A 196 -6.44 -1.47 -26.94
N VAL A 197 -5.55 -2.09 -27.73
CA VAL A 197 -5.47 -1.91 -29.19
C VAL A 197 -5.66 -3.26 -29.91
N GLU A 198 -6.90 -3.72 -29.98
CA GLU A 198 -7.26 -4.87 -30.82
C GLU A 198 -7.08 -4.48 -32.31
N ASN A 199 -6.08 -5.09 -32.97
CA ASN A 199 -5.73 -4.89 -34.38
C ASN A 199 -5.39 -3.45 -34.82
N GLY A 200 -4.78 -2.63 -33.95
CA GLY A 200 -4.23 -1.31 -34.34
C GLY A 200 -5.25 -0.19 -34.59
N THR A 201 -6.55 -0.48 -34.55
CA THR A 201 -7.60 0.41 -35.11
C THR A 201 -8.72 0.78 -34.15
N ARG A 202 -8.80 0.15 -32.97
CA ARG A 202 -9.81 0.45 -31.95
C ARG A 202 -9.19 0.50 -30.56
N VAL A 203 -9.35 1.64 -29.89
CA VAL A 203 -9.08 1.81 -28.46
C VAL A 203 -10.39 1.60 -27.72
N ILE A 204 -10.57 0.43 -27.09
CA ILE A 204 -11.77 0.14 -26.28
C ILE A 204 -11.57 0.63 -24.85
N GLY A 205 -11.68 1.95 -24.68
CA GLY A 205 -11.60 2.63 -23.39
C GLY A 205 -10.19 2.74 -22.79
N SER A 206 -10.13 3.20 -21.54
CA SER A 206 -8.87 3.32 -20.80
C SER A 206 -8.35 1.95 -20.37
N PRO A 207 -7.03 1.75 -20.29
CA PRO A 207 -6.44 0.52 -19.74
C PRO A 207 -7.01 0.16 -18.37
N GLN A 208 -7.40 -1.10 -18.17
CA GLN A 208 -7.86 -1.54 -16.84
C GLN A 208 -6.70 -1.50 -15.85
N ARG A 209 -6.89 -0.77 -14.75
CA ARG A 209 -5.96 -0.79 -13.62
C ARG A 209 -5.96 -2.18 -13.00
N PRO A 210 -4.81 -2.70 -12.52
CA PRO A 210 -4.75 -4.01 -11.86
C PRO A 210 -5.39 -4.02 -10.45
N TYR A 211 -5.91 -2.87 -9.99
CA TYR A 211 -6.51 -2.65 -8.69
C TYR A 211 -7.80 -1.82 -8.80
N ARG A 212 -8.63 -1.88 -7.74
CA ARG A 212 -9.84 -1.08 -7.57
C ARG A 212 -9.75 -0.30 -6.25
N LEU A 213 -10.16 0.97 -6.24
CA LEU A 213 -10.34 1.71 -4.99
C LEU A 213 -11.68 1.31 -4.35
N ILE A 214 -11.69 1.04 -3.03
CA ILE A 214 -12.90 0.71 -2.26
C ILE A 214 -13.42 1.88 -1.42
N THR A 215 -12.60 2.92 -1.26
CA THR A 215 -12.97 4.22 -0.70
C THR A 215 -12.97 5.27 -1.81
N ALA A 216 -13.63 6.39 -1.54
CA ALA A 216 -13.67 7.59 -2.40
C ALA A 216 -14.07 8.82 -1.55
N THR A 217 -13.57 8.88 -0.32
CA THR A 217 -13.97 9.86 0.69
C THR A 217 -13.03 11.07 0.68
N SER A 218 -13.52 12.24 1.10
CA SER A 218 -12.74 13.49 1.11
C SER A 218 -11.73 13.56 2.27
N GLY A 219 -11.16 12.44 2.67
CA GLY A 219 -10.38 12.26 3.89
C GLY A 219 -9.07 11.50 3.68
N PHE A 220 -8.56 10.94 4.76
CA PHE A 220 -7.36 10.11 4.77
C PHE A 220 -7.68 8.72 5.28
N GLU A 221 -7.94 7.79 4.35
CA GLU A 221 -8.03 6.38 4.67
C GLU A 221 -6.62 5.75 4.59
N THR A 222 -6.15 5.24 5.72
CA THR A 222 -4.74 4.84 5.92
C THR A 222 -4.60 3.54 6.71
N TYR A 223 -3.38 2.98 6.73
CA TYR A 223 -3.02 1.74 7.44
C TYR A 223 -4.00 0.57 7.21
N PRO A 224 -4.27 0.18 5.95
CA PRO A 224 -5.14 -0.97 5.68
C PRO A 224 -4.50 -2.26 6.19
N THR A 225 -5.34 -3.19 6.61
CA THR A 225 -4.99 -4.56 6.97
C THR A 225 -6.10 -5.50 6.49
N LEU A 226 -5.71 -6.66 5.96
CA LEU A 226 -6.65 -7.65 5.41
C LEU A 226 -6.98 -8.72 6.44
N SER A 227 -8.24 -9.15 6.47
CA SER A 227 -8.61 -10.38 7.17
C SER A 227 -7.82 -11.56 6.60
N PRO A 228 -7.59 -12.65 7.37
CA PRO A 228 -6.77 -13.76 6.90
C PRO A 228 -7.25 -14.38 5.58
N ASP A 229 -8.55 -14.39 5.31
CA ASP A 229 -9.18 -14.86 4.06
C ASP A 229 -9.26 -13.80 2.95
N GLY A 230 -8.92 -12.54 3.22
CA GLY A 230 -8.95 -11.43 2.27
C GLY A 230 -10.34 -10.90 1.91
N SER A 231 -11.41 -11.32 2.61
CA SER A 231 -12.77 -10.85 2.35
C SER A 231 -13.07 -9.47 2.94
N LEU A 232 -12.36 -9.07 4.00
CA LEU A 232 -12.52 -7.79 4.70
C LEU A 232 -11.20 -7.01 4.74
N VAL A 233 -11.31 -5.70 4.63
CA VAL A 233 -10.24 -4.73 4.91
C VAL A 233 -10.62 -3.95 6.17
N ALA A 234 -9.71 -3.82 7.12
CA ALA A 234 -9.84 -2.84 8.20
C ALA A 234 -8.80 -1.72 7.99
N TYR A 235 -9.16 -0.48 8.26
CA TYR A 235 -8.30 0.69 8.00
C TYR A 235 -8.63 1.85 8.97
N GLU A 236 -7.69 2.77 9.16
CA GLU A 236 -7.90 4.05 9.83
C GLU A 236 -8.60 5.01 8.85
N GLY A 237 -9.72 5.62 9.23
CA GLY A 237 -10.42 6.61 8.41
C GLY A 237 -11.26 7.57 9.25
N ALA A 238 -11.88 8.57 8.62
CA ALA A 238 -12.63 9.61 9.36
C ALA A 238 -13.81 9.04 10.17
N ASN A 239 -14.02 9.55 11.38
CA ASN A 239 -15.21 9.29 12.21
C ASN A 239 -16.53 9.55 11.46
N GLU A 240 -17.62 8.90 11.90
CA GLU A 240 -18.98 9.10 11.34
C GLU A 240 -19.54 10.52 11.54
N ASP A 241 -19.01 11.29 12.49
CA ASP A 241 -19.37 12.70 12.75
C ASP A 241 -18.70 13.69 11.78
N GLY A 242 -17.73 13.24 10.98
CA GLY A 242 -16.94 14.09 10.09
C GLY A 242 -15.98 15.07 10.79
N GLN A 243 -15.91 15.08 12.12
CA GLN A 243 -15.15 16.06 12.90
C GLN A 243 -13.71 15.61 13.21
N GLY A 244 -12.91 15.39 12.16
CA GLY A 244 -11.45 15.37 12.25
C GLY A 244 -10.81 14.28 13.14
N GLY A 245 -11.57 13.28 13.58
CA GLY A 245 -11.07 12.12 14.33
C GLY A 245 -10.85 10.89 13.44
N GLY A 246 -9.89 10.04 13.83
CA GLY A 246 -9.67 8.74 13.21
C GLY A 246 -10.35 7.61 13.97
N ALA A 247 -11.06 6.74 13.25
CA ALA A 247 -11.65 5.51 13.76
C ALA A 247 -11.23 4.31 12.89
N ILE A 248 -11.30 3.11 13.46
CA ILE A 248 -11.14 1.87 12.68
C ILE A 248 -12.43 1.58 11.92
N LYS A 249 -12.36 1.60 10.59
CA LYS A 249 -13.43 1.15 9.69
C LYS A 249 -13.13 -0.26 9.20
N VAL A 250 -14.19 -1.03 8.94
CA VAL A 250 -14.14 -2.37 8.34
C VAL A 250 -15.07 -2.39 7.14
N GLN A 251 -14.53 -2.78 5.98
CA GLN A 251 -15.24 -2.83 4.71
C GLN A 251 -14.97 -4.18 4.02
N THR A 252 -15.89 -4.62 3.17
CA THR A 252 -15.61 -5.76 2.28
C THR A 252 -14.55 -5.38 1.25
N SER A 253 -13.75 -6.34 0.78
CA SER A 253 -12.91 -6.18 -0.42
C SER A 253 -13.72 -6.13 -1.73
N GLY A 254 -15.06 -6.05 -1.64
CA GLY A 254 -16.05 -5.85 -2.70
C GLY A 254 -16.59 -4.40 -2.75
N ASN A 255 -17.89 -4.22 -3.03
CA ASN A 255 -18.55 -2.91 -3.16
C ASN A 255 -19.39 -2.50 -1.95
N ALA A 256 -19.45 -3.30 -0.87
CA ALA A 256 -20.27 -2.95 0.29
C ALA A 256 -19.72 -1.71 1.01
N PRO A 257 -20.58 -0.88 1.63
CA PRO A 257 -20.14 0.27 2.42
C PRO A 257 -19.29 -0.17 3.62
N ALA A 258 -18.39 0.72 4.06
CA ALA A 258 -17.63 0.52 5.27
C ALA A 258 -18.50 0.76 6.51
N ARG A 259 -18.30 -0.03 7.57
CA ARG A 259 -18.85 0.24 8.90
C ARG A 259 -17.73 0.64 9.87
N GLN A 260 -18.05 1.45 10.87
CA GLN A 260 -17.15 1.67 12.00
C GLN A 260 -17.06 0.38 12.85
N LEU A 261 -15.87 0.09 13.41
CA LEU A 261 -15.66 -1.07 14.28
C LEU A 261 -16.24 -0.82 15.68
N LEU A 262 -15.85 0.31 16.26
CA LEU A 262 -16.28 0.88 17.54
C LEU A 262 -16.14 2.40 17.45
N ALA A 263 -17.00 3.16 18.11
CA ALA A 263 -16.81 4.60 18.23
C ALA A 263 -15.67 4.90 19.24
N PRO A 264 -14.68 5.73 18.90
CA PRO A 264 -13.72 6.22 19.87
C PRO A 264 -14.41 7.21 20.84
N PRO A 265 -13.96 7.28 22.12
CA PRO A 265 -14.39 8.34 23.03
C PRO A 265 -14.09 9.73 22.48
N ALA A 266 -14.86 10.73 22.91
CA ALA A 266 -14.63 12.13 22.53
C ALA A 266 -13.20 12.57 22.90
N GLY A 267 -12.45 13.09 21.92
CA GLY A 267 -11.05 13.46 22.09
C GLY A 267 -10.05 12.29 22.09
N SER A 268 -10.47 11.11 21.60
CA SER A 268 -9.60 10.00 21.24
C SER A 268 -9.65 9.68 19.75
N VAL A 269 -8.58 9.07 19.23
CA VAL A 269 -8.50 8.53 17.87
C VAL A 269 -7.93 7.11 17.89
N ASP A 270 -8.51 6.23 17.07
CA ASP A 270 -8.10 4.84 16.92
C ASP A 270 -7.32 4.63 15.62
N ARG A 271 -6.17 3.98 15.72
CA ARG A 271 -5.15 3.89 14.66
C ARG A 271 -4.48 2.51 14.59
N PHE A 272 -3.73 2.27 13.51
CA PHE A 272 -2.89 1.07 13.33
C PHE A 272 -3.62 -0.27 13.55
N PRO A 273 -4.70 -0.58 12.82
CA PRO A 273 -5.40 -1.85 12.96
C PRO A 273 -4.53 -3.04 12.48
N SER A 274 -4.57 -4.17 13.20
CA SER A 274 -4.06 -5.47 12.74
C SER A 274 -5.01 -6.62 13.10
N TRP A 275 -5.34 -7.44 12.10
CA TRP A 275 -6.16 -8.65 12.24
C TRP A 275 -5.42 -9.79 12.94
N SER A 276 -6.11 -10.46 13.86
CA SER A 276 -5.64 -11.71 14.45
C SER A 276 -5.45 -12.80 13.37
N PRO A 277 -4.52 -13.76 13.55
CA PRO A 277 -4.27 -14.81 12.56
C PRO A 277 -5.49 -15.70 12.26
N ASP A 278 -6.45 -15.79 13.19
CA ASP A 278 -7.70 -16.53 13.00
C ASP A 278 -8.82 -15.69 12.35
N GLY A 279 -8.72 -14.36 12.37
CA GLY A 279 -9.69 -13.42 11.82
C GLY A 279 -10.83 -13.05 12.76
N ARG A 280 -10.73 -13.36 14.06
CA ARG A 280 -11.78 -13.08 15.05
C ARG A 280 -11.62 -11.78 15.82
N GLU A 281 -10.40 -11.27 15.96
CA GLU A 281 -10.08 -10.05 16.70
C GLU A 281 -9.32 -9.04 15.82
N ILE A 282 -9.45 -7.76 16.15
CA ILE A 282 -8.64 -6.67 15.59
C ILE A 282 -7.97 -5.97 16.76
N ALA A 283 -6.64 -5.91 16.73
CA ALA A 283 -5.83 -5.09 17.63
C ALA A 283 -5.64 -3.70 17.01
N PHE A 284 -5.71 -2.64 17.80
CA PHE A 284 -5.51 -1.25 17.36
C PHE A 284 -4.99 -0.38 18.52
N ALA A 285 -4.44 0.79 18.21
CA ALA A 285 -3.98 1.74 19.21
C ALA A 285 -4.96 2.91 19.35
N ARG A 286 -5.38 3.21 20.58
CA ARG A 286 -6.15 4.40 20.93
C ARG A 286 -5.24 5.47 21.51
N PHE A 287 -5.23 6.64 20.91
CA PHE A 287 -4.55 7.84 21.38
C PHE A 287 -5.56 8.84 21.90
N SER A 288 -5.27 9.49 23.03
CA SER A 288 -6.14 10.50 23.65
C SER A 288 -5.46 11.86 23.68
N ASN A 289 -6.26 12.94 23.58
CA ASN A 289 -5.79 14.33 23.57
C ASN A 289 -4.97 14.74 24.83
N ASN A 290 -5.01 13.96 25.90
CA ASN A 290 -4.19 14.13 27.11
C ASN A 290 -2.83 13.41 27.06
N GLY A 291 -2.41 12.88 25.90
CA GLY A 291 -1.17 12.12 25.72
C GLY A 291 -1.25 10.65 26.14
N GLY A 292 -2.41 10.17 26.59
CA GLY A 292 -2.64 8.77 26.90
C GLY A 292 -2.65 7.89 25.64
N CYS A 293 -2.07 6.70 25.73
CA CYS A 293 -2.06 5.71 24.65
C CYS A 293 -2.31 4.29 25.20
N GLN A 294 -3.21 3.55 24.56
CA GLN A 294 -3.51 2.15 24.88
C GLN A 294 -3.54 1.32 23.60
N VAL A 295 -2.97 0.11 23.65
CA VAL A 295 -3.25 -0.91 22.63
C VAL A 295 -4.45 -1.73 23.12
N LEU A 296 -5.47 -1.78 22.29
CA LEU A 296 -6.76 -2.38 22.56
C LEU A 296 -7.03 -3.51 21.56
N ILE A 297 -7.84 -4.47 21.96
CA ILE A 297 -8.28 -5.59 21.12
C ILE A 297 -9.81 -5.66 21.21
N ALA A 298 -10.47 -5.74 20.06
CA ALA A 298 -11.91 -5.90 19.93
C ALA A 298 -12.27 -7.09 19.04
N SER A 299 -13.46 -7.65 19.22
CA SER A 299 -14.04 -8.59 18.25
C SER A 299 -14.10 -7.94 16.86
N ALA A 300 -13.73 -8.69 15.83
CA ALA A 300 -13.81 -8.25 14.44
C ALA A 300 -15.22 -7.81 14.02
N THR A 301 -16.27 -8.37 14.64
CA THR A 301 -17.68 -7.98 14.41
C THR A 301 -18.07 -6.65 15.08
N GLY A 302 -17.18 -6.04 15.86
CA GLY A 302 -17.54 -5.10 16.92
C GLY A 302 -18.00 -5.82 18.19
N GLY A 303 -18.03 -5.12 19.32
CA GLY A 303 -18.46 -5.65 20.61
C GLY A 303 -17.40 -5.49 21.72
N ALA A 304 -17.18 -6.56 22.49
CA ALA A 304 -16.32 -6.55 23.67
C ALA A 304 -14.89 -6.04 23.36
N LEU A 305 -14.41 -5.16 24.23
CA LEU A 305 -13.14 -4.44 24.12
C LEU A 305 -12.26 -4.79 25.33
N ARG A 306 -11.01 -5.19 25.10
CA ARG A 306 -10.02 -5.46 26.15
C ARG A 306 -8.74 -4.65 25.90
N GLN A 307 -8.13 -4.15 26.97
CA GLN A 307 -6.80 -3.52 26.89
C GLN A 307 -5.73 -4.60 26.83
N ALA A 308 -4.86 -4.55 25.83
CA ALA A 308 -3.66 -5.39 25.77
C ALA A 308 -2.53 -4.76 26.60
N THR A 309 -2.21 -3.49 26.37
CA THR A 309 -1.15 -2.77 27.11
C THR A 309 -1.27 -1.24 27.01
N ARG A 310 -0.42 -0.52 27.74
CA ARG A 310 -0.26 0.94 27.71
C ARG A 310 0.91 1.32 26.80
N CYS A 311 0.82 2.47 26.14
CA CYS A 311 1.84 3.00 25.23
C CYS A 311 2.09 4.50 25.40
N ASP A 312 1.77 5.07 26.57
CA ASP A 312 1.82 6.52 26.83
C ASP A 312 3.17 7.14 26.46
N GLY A 313 3.12 8.24 25.69
CA GLY A 313 4.30 8.97 25.22
C GLY A 313 5.12 8.24 24.15
N THR A 314 4.67 7.11 23.59
CA THR A 314 5.35 6.51 22.45
C THR A 314 5.09 7.34 21.19
N GLU A 315 6.16 7.76 20.54
CA GLU A 315 6.13 7.97 19.10
C GLU A 315 6.27 6.62 18.38
N LEU A 316 6.09 6.63 17.05
CA LEU A 316 6.61 5.59 16.17
C LEU A 316 6.12 4.16 16.52
N LEU A 317 4.91 4.07 17.11
CA LEU A 317 4.30 2.81 17.55
C LEU A 317 4.16 1.83 16.38
N SER A 318 4.54 0.58 16.64
CA SER A 318 4.29 -0.52 15.73
C SER A 318 4.18 -1.85 16.48
N PHE A 319 3.20 -2.65 16.07
CA PHE A 319 3.00 -4.01 16.55
C PHE A 319 2.34 -4.87 15.46
N ASP A 320 2.47 -6.19 15.59
CA ASP A 320 1.66 -7.18 14.87
C ASP A 320 1.37 -8.39 15.78
N TRP A 321 0.45 -9.25 15.37
CA TRP A 321 0.15 -10.49 16.08
C TRP A 321 1.28 -11.53 15.97
N THR A 322 1.47 -12.32 17.04
CA THR A 322 2.24 -13.57 16.94
C THR A 322 1.51 -14.57 16.03
N PRO A 323 2.19 -15.51 15.35
CA PRO A 323 1.56 -16.42 14.38
C PRO A 323 0.48 -17.33 14.98
N ASP A 324 0.58 -17.61 16.28
CA ASP A 324 -0.36 -18.42 17.07
C ASP A 324 -1.54 -17.61 17.63
N GLY A 325 -1.55 -16.28 17.49
CA GLY A 325 -2.58 -15.38 18.02
C GLY A 325 -2.57 -15.21 19.54
N ARG A 326 -1.57 -15.74 20.26
CA ARG A 326 -1.50 -15.67 21.73
C ARG A 326 -0.87 -14.37 22.26
N GLY A 327 -0.16 -13.65 21.40
CA GLY A 327 0.61 -12.47 21.75
C GLY A 327 0.63 -11.39 20.68
N LEU A 328 1.28 -10.28 21.02
CA LEU A 328 1.64 -9.21 20.09
C LEU A 328 3.17 -9.02 20.12
N VAL A 329 3.80 -8.82 18.95
CA VAL A 329 5.20 -8.38 18.84
C VAL A 329 5.24 -6.87 18.63
N PHE A 330 6.15 -6.19 19.30
CA PHE A 330 6.34 -4.72 19.26
C PHE A 330 7.75 -4.38 18.79
N GLY A 331 7.87 -3.29 18.05
CA GLY A 331 9.17 -2.66 17.78
C GLY A 331 9.72 -1.92 19.01
N SER A 332 10.78 -1.14 18.79
CA SER A 332 11.28 -0.18 19.76
C SER A 332 10.17 0.79 20.17
N MET A 333 10.06 1.05 21.47
CA MET A 333 9.07 1.97 22.05
C MET A 333 9.79 3.11 22.78
N VAL A 334 9.13 4.26 22.89
CA VAL A 334 9.64 5.44 23.61
C VAL A 334 8.62 5.95 24.62
N GLY A 335 8.94 7.03 25.33
CA GLY A 335 8.08 7.59 26.36
C GLY A 335 8.10 6.75 27.65
N ARG A 336 6.98 6.70 28.36
CA ARG A 336 6.90 6.09 29.70
C ARG A 336 7.17 4.58 29.73
N TYR A 337 6.92 3.91 28.61
CA TYR A 337 7.07 2.45 28.46
C TYR A 337 8.19 2.09 27.46
N ALA A 338 9.21 2.96 27.38
CA ALA A 338 10.31 2.83 26.44
C ALA A 338 11.01 1.46 26.51
N HIS A 339 11.45 0.98 25.34
CA HIS A 339 12.20 -0.25 25.18
C HIS A 339 13.01 -0.17 23.88
N ARG A 340 14.31 -0.43 23.96
CA ARG A 340 15.19 -0.54 22.80
C ARG A 340 15.05 -1.93 22.18
N GLY A 341 14.80 -2.00 20.88
CA GLY A 341 14.65 -3.27 20.18
C GLY A 341 13.30 -3.95 20.42
N ILE A 342 13.16 -5.12 19.81
CA ILE A 342 11.90 -5.86 19.65
C ILE A 342 11.58 -6.69 20.89
N ARG A 343 10.29 -6.72 21.26
CA ARG A 343 9.76 -7.55 22.36
C ARG A 343 8.38 -8.12 22.04
N LYS A 344 8.04 -9.23 22.70
CA LYS A 344 6.72 -9.89 22.64
C LYS A 344 5.94 -9.60 23.92
N LEU A 345 4.62 -9.49 23.80
CA LEU A 345 3.65 -9.43 24.89
C LEU A 345 2.78 -10.69 24.84
N ASP A 346 2.78 -11.50 25.90
CA ASP A 346 1.80 -12.58 26.06
C ASP A 346 0.47 -12.00 26.56
N LEU A 347 -0.62 -12.24 25.83
CA LEU A 347 -1.93 -11.61 26.12
C LEU A 347 -2.70 -12.28 27.27
N ALA A 348 -2.27 -13.47 27.73
CA ALA A 348 -2.92 -14.20 28.82
C ALA A 348 -2.38 -13.78 30.20
N SER A 349 -1.07 -13.57 30.29
CA SER A 349 -0.33 -13.21 31.51
C SER A 349 0.03 -11.73 31.61
N GLY A 350 -0.01 -11.00 30.48
CA GLY A 350 0.43 -9.61 30.40
C GLY A 350 1.96 -9.43 30.50
N GLN A 351 2.73 -10.51 30.41
CA GLN A 351 4.19 -10.48 30.54
C GLN A 351 4.88 -10.08 29.23
N TRP A 352 5.99 -9.36 29.38
CA TRP A 352 6.86 -8.95 28.28
C TRP A 352 8.10 -9.85 28.18
N GLU A 353 8.46 -10.24 26.97
CA GLU A 353 9.65 -11.01 26.64
C GLU A 353 10.47 -10.23 25.59
N ALA A 354 11.63 -9.70 25.98
CA ALA A 354 12.56 -9.10 25.03
C ALA A 354 13.23 -10.18 24.17
N LEU A 355 13.41 -9.94 22.88
CA LEU A 355 14.19 -10.84 22.03
C LEU A 355 15.70 -10.55 22.21
N ASP A 356 16.51 -11.60 22.27
CA ASP A 356 17.97 -11.50 22.35
C ASP A 356 18.58 -11.39 20.94
N TYR A 357 19.07 -10.20 20.58
CA TYR A 357 19.71 -9.93 19.29
C TYR A 357 20.52 -8.62 19.30
N GLY A 358 21.33 -8.40 18.26
CA GLY A 358 22.17 -7.21 18.11
C GLY A 358 21.37 -5.94 17.78
N VAL A 359 21.33 -5.00 18.73
CA VAL A 359 20.75 -3.65 18.59
C VAL A 359 21.73 -2.62 19.14
N ALA A 360 22.22 -1.71 18.30
CA ALA A 360 23.16 -0.66 18.68
C ALA A 360 22.46 0.51 19.40
N GLU A 361 23.26 1.46 19.91
CA GLU A 361 22.74 2.65 20.59
C GLU A 361 21.99 3.61 19.65
N ASP A 362 22.41 3.69 18.38
CA ASP A 362 21.76 4.47 17.32
C ASP A 362 20.76 3.65 16.47
N ASP A 363 20.36 2.45 16.93
CA ASP A 363 19.33 1.63 16.25
C ASP A 363 17.92 1.85 16.83
N PHE A 364 16.95 2.06 15.93
CA PHE A 364 15.52 2.07 16.19
C PHE A 364 14.78 1.06 15.29
N ASP A 365 14.41 -0.09 15.85
CA ASP A 365 13.73 -1.15 15.11
C ASP A 365 12.21 -0.95 15.11
N TYR A 366 11.59 -0.96 13.92
CA TYR A 366 10.20 -0.57 13.66
C TYR A 366 9.45 -1.60 12.81
N ALA A 367 8.14 -1.71 13.03
CA ALA A 367 7.22 -2.59 12.30
C ALA A 367 7.69 -4.05 12.15
N PRO A 368 8.01 -4.76 13.25
CA PRO A 368 8.31 -6.19 13.18
C PRO A 368 7.08 -7.00 12.75
N ARG A 369 7.27 -7.95 11.83
CA ARG A 369 6.25 -8.96 11.47
C ARG A 369 6.89 -10.32 11.21
N TYR A 370 6.22 -11.37 11.67
CA TYR A 370 6.64 -12.75 11.41
C TYR A 370 6.44 -13.12 9.94
N SER A 371 7.32 -13.99 9.42
CA SER A 371 7.07 -14.71 8.18
C SER A 371 5.79 -15.56 8.29
N PRO A 372 5.12 -15.90 7.17
CA PRO A 372 3.92 -16.73 7.17
C PRO A 372 4.10 -18.12 7.82
N ASP A 373 5.33 -18.63 7.86
CA ASP A 373 5.70 -19.90 8.51
C ASP A 373 6.18 -19.74 9.97
N GLY A 374 6.20 -18.51 10.49
CA GLY A 374 6.59 -18.18 11.86
C GLY A 374 8.07 -18.33 12.21
N LYS A 375 8.94 -18.70 11.25
CA LYS A 375 10.37 -18.96 11.53
C LYS A 375 11.26 -17.73 11.55
N TRP A 376 10.87 -16.68 10.82
CA TRP A 376 11.62 -15.44 10.69
C TRP A 376 10.82 -14.28 11.23
N LEU A 377 11.52 -13.27 11.74
CA LEU A 377 10.97 -11.95 12.00
C LEU A 377 11.69 -10.96 11.09
N VAL A 378 10.92 -10.17 10.34
CA VAL A 378 11.44 -9.03 9.56
C VAL A 378 11.00 -7.74 10.21
N PHE A 379 11.85 -6.71 10.15
CA PHE A 379 11.62 -5.38 10.69
C PHE A 379 12.35 -4.32 9.84
N VAL A 380 12.03 -3.04 10.06
CA VAL A 380 12.74 -1.90 9.47
C VAL A 380 13.62 -1.28 10.55
N ARG A 381 14.92 -1.14 10.31
CA ARG A 381 15.84 -0.44 11.22
C ARG A 381 16.01 1.00 10.79
N ASN A 382 15.89 1.96 11.71
CA ASN A 382 16.02 3.40 11.50
C ASN A 382 15.11 3.94 10.36
N PRO A 383 13.77 3.87 10.50
CA PRO A 383 12.79 4.06 9.42
C PRO A 383 12.88 5.38 8.64
N GLN A 384 13.57 6.41 9.15
CA GLN A 384 13.89 7.63 8.43
C GLN A 384 14.79 7.40 7.19
N LEU A 385 15.71 6.44 7.26
CA LEU A 385 16.63 6.00 6.19
C LEU A 385 16.44 4.52 5.83
N GLY A 386 15.46 3.88 6.46
CA GLY A 386 15.61 2.52 6.95
C GLY A 386 15.60 1.43 5.90
N ASP A 387 16.34 0.38 6.20
CA ASP A 387 16.41 -0.83 5.39
C ASP A 387 15.64 -1.97 6.07
N LEU A 388 15.25 -2.99 5.29
CA LEU A 388 14.63 -4.21 5.81
C LEU A 388 15.71 -5.15 6.36
N TRP A 389 15.47 -5.71 7.54
CA TRP A 389 16.32 -6.70 8.19
C TRP A 389 15.50 -7.94 8.54
N ARG A 390 16.11 -9.13 8.49
CA ARG A 390 15.52 -10.37 9.03
C ARG A 390 16.38 -10.97 10.14
N MET A 391 15.74 -11.64 11.09
CA MET A 391 16.39 -12.49 12.08
C MET A 391 15.51 -13.72 12.36
N PRO A 392 16.04 -14.79 13.00
CA PRO A 392 15.20 -15.89 13.45
C PRO A 392 14.14 -15.40 14.45
N ALA A 393 12.95 -16.00 14.42
CA ALA A 393 11.80 -15.55 15.22
C ALA A 393 12.00 -15.61 16.75
N ALA A 394 13.02 -16.33 17.22
CA ALA A 394 13.41 -16.43 18.63
C ALA A 394 14.47 -15.40 19.06
N GLY A 395 14.97 -14.56 18.15
CA GLY A 395 16.21 -13.78 18.33
C GLY A 395 17.39 -14.41 17.59
N GLY A 396 18.59 -13.88 17.80
CA GLY A 396 19.82 -14.23 17.09
C GLY A 396 20.31 -13.13 16.14
N THR A 397 21.30 -13.42 15.29
CA THR A 397 21.94 -12.40 14.45
C THR A 397 20.99 -11.85 13.38
N PRO A 398 20.76 -10.52 13.30
CA PRO A 398 20.00 -9.92 12.22
C PRO A 398 20.85 -9.77 10.95
N GLU A 399 20.26 -10.00 9.78
CA GLU A 399 20.88 -9.76 8.48
C GLU A 399 20.08 -8.73 7.66
N GLN A 400 20.78 -7.87 6.93
CA GLN A 400 20.22 -6.84 6.08
C GLN A 400 19.72 -7.42 4.74
N LEU A 401 18.53 -7.02 4.31
CA LEU A 401 17.88 -7.47 3.07
C LEU A 401 17.87 -6.42 1.96
N THR A 402 17.91 -5.12 2.31
CA THR A 402 17.98 -3.99 1.37
C THR A 402 19.07 -3.01 1.81
N SER A 403 19.62 -2.22 0.90
CA SER A 403 20.61 -1.17 1.21
C SER A 403 20.25 0.17 0.53
N GLU A 404 18.96 0.45 0.38
CA GLU A 404 18.42 1.42 -0.59
C GLU A 404 18.42 2.88 -0.12
N ALA A 405 18.84 3.15 1.12
CA ALA A 405 18.83 4.47 1.77
C ALA A 405 17.51 5.24 1.57
N ALA A 406 16.38 4.53 1.64
CA ALA A 406 15.07 5.03 1.20
C ALA A 406 14.12 5.26 2.38
N GLU A 407 13.07 6.05 2.16
CA GLU A 407 11.99 6.19 3.15
C GLU A 407 10.94 5.10 2.87
N LEU A 408 10.88 4.11 3.76
CA LEU A 408 9.95 2.99 3.66
C LEU A 408 8.56 3.38 4.18
N ARG A 409 7.54 3.16 3.36
CA ARG A 409 6.13 3.44 3.67
C ARG A 409 5.36 2.14 3.80
N GLY A 410 5.65 1.41 4.87
CA GLY A 410 5.04 0.14 5.22
C GLY A 410 5.45 -1.02 4.31
N TRP A 411 5.24 -2.24 4.80
CA TRP A 411 5.63 -3.48 4.13
C TRP A 411 4.76 -4.66 4.60
N ALA A 412 4.68 -5.71 3.80
CA ALA A 412 4.00 -6.96 4.15
C ALA A 412 4.62 -8.17 3.44
N TRP A 413 4.56 -9.33 4.09
CA TRP A 413 4.90 -10.61 3.48
C TRP A 413 3.85 -11.03 2.45
N LEU A 414 4.27 -11.55 1.30
CA LEU A 414 3.38 -12.36 0.47
C LEU A 414 3.18 -13.74 1.11
N ARG A 415 2.07 -14.40 0.77
CA ARG A 415 1.71 -15.74 1.26
C ARG A 415 2.77 -16.81 0.97
N ASP A 416 3.67 -16.59 0.01
CA ASP A 416 4.76 -17.52 -0.33
C ASP A 416 5.86 -17.60 0.73
N GLY A 417 5.91 -16.65 1.69
CA GLY A 417 6.94 -16.58 2.72
C GLY A 417 8.36 -16.31 2.19
N ARG A 418 8.47 -15.90 0.92
CA ARG A 418 9.73 -15.62 0.23
C ARG A 418 9.77 -14.20 -0.33
N THR A 419 8.62 -13.64 -0.68
CA THR A 419 8.52 -12.29 -1.26
C THR A 419 7.95 -11.32 -0.24
N ILE A 420 8.53 -10.13 -0.14
CA ILE A 420 7.99 -8.99 0.61
C ILE A 420 7.50 -7.95 -0.39
N VAL A 421 6.34 -7.35 -0.16
CA VAL A 421 5.93 -6.11 -0.82
C VAL A 421 6.14 -4.93 0.13
N PHE A 422 6.73 -3.84 -0.33
CA PHE A 422 6.95 -2.64 0.48
C PHE A 422 6.78 -1.37 -0.34
N GLY A 423 6.32 -0.30 0.32
CA GLY A 423 6.29 1.04 -0.27
C GLY A 423 7.63 1.73 -0.10
N ARG A 424 8.15 2.32 -1.17
CA ARG A 424 9.40 3.09 -1.17
C ARG A 424 9.16 4.48 -1.73
N ARG A 425 9.54 5.53 -0.99
CA ARG A 425 9.66 6.88 -1.57
C ARG A 425 10.78 6.88 -2.61
N VAL A 426 10.44 7.21 -3.86
CA VAL A 426 11.37 7.48 -4.95
C VAL A 426 10.99 8.84 -5.49
N ASP A 427 11.94 9.77 -5.52
CA ASP A 427 11.66 11.16 -5.85
C ASP A 427 10.53 11.73 -4.95
N SER A 428 9.56 12.45 -5.51
CA SER A 428 8.37 12.96 -4.82
C SER A 428 7.32 11.88 -4.48
N GLU A 429 7.39 10.68 -5.08
CA GLU A 429 6.31 9.69 -5.14
C GLU A 429 6.59 8.43 -4.29
N VAL A 430 5.55 7.70 -3.89
CA VAL A 430 5.72 6.34 -3.33
C VAL A 430 5.28 5.31 -4.34
N ARG A 431 6.12 4.30 -4.56
CA ARG A 431 5.84 3.16 -5.45
C ARG A 431 6.00 1.87 -4.66
N LEU A 432 5.23 0.83 -5.00
CA LEU A 432 5.40 -0.49 -4.39
C LEU A 432 6.48 -1.31 -5.12
N TYR A 433 7.29 -2.02 -4.35
CA TYR A 433 8.31 -2.94 -4.84
C TYR A 433 8.13 -4.33 -4.23
N TYR A 434 8.47 -5.36 -5.00
CA TYR A 434 8.63 -6.73 -4.54
C TYR A 434 10.11 -7.03 -4.27
N LEU A 435 10.42 -7.49 -3.07
CA LEU A 435 11.73 -8.02 -2.66
C LEU A 435 11.64 -9.54 -2.57
N ASP A 436 12.47 -10.25 -3.34
CA ASP A 436 12.72 -11.67 -3.11
C ASP A 436 13.79 -11.80 -2.02
N VAL A 437 13.42 -12.34 -0.86
CA VAL A 437 14.25 -12.30 0.35
C VAL A 437 15.50 -13.19 0.23
N GLU A 438 15.45 -14.24 -0.60
CA GLU A 438 16.57 -15.17 -0.79
C GLU A 438 17.59 -14.66 -1.81
N SER A 439 17.15 -14.12 -2.95
CA SER A 439 18.07 -13.52 -3.93
C SER A 439 18.40 -12.06 -3.66
N ARG A 440 17.73 -11.43 -2.69
CA ARG A 440 17.82 -9.99 -2.38
C ARG A 440 17.56 -9.09 -3.60
N THR A 441 16.76 -9.56 -4.54
CA THR A 441 16.43 -8.84 -5.78
C THR A 441 15.16 -8.03 -5.63
N LEU A 442 15.22 -6.76 -6.03
CA LEU A 442 14.06 -5.86 -6.10
C LEU A 442 13.44 -5.88 -7.50
N ARG A 443 12.10 -5.87 -7.54
CA ARG A 443 11.31 -5.65 -8.76
C ARG A 443 10.24 -4.61 -8.51
N ASP A 444 10.07 -3.67 -9.41
CA ASP A 444 8.93 -2.77 -9.42
C ASP A 444 7.61 -3.58 -9.49
N ALA A 445 6.60 -3.15 -8.73
CA ALA A 445 5.26 -3.75 -8.78
C ALA A 445 4.39 -3.16 -9.90
N GLY A 446 4.75 -2.00 -10.47
CA GLY A 446 3.93 -1.24 -11.41
C GLY A 446 2.76 -0.53 -10.71
N LEU A 447 2.95 -0.12 -9.46
CA LEU A 447 1.94 0.52 -8.61
C LEU A 447 2.48 1.84 -8.06
N ASP A 448 2.07 2.92 -8.73
CA ASP A 448 2.38 4.31 -8.42
C ASP A 448 1.40 4.90 -7.40
N ASP A 449 1.77 6.00 -6.75
CA ASP A 449 1.05 6.63 -5.62
C ASP A 449 0.68 5.67 -4.47
N ALA A 450 1.32 4.50 -4.39
CA ALA A 450 0.90 3.36 -3.58
C ALA A 450 1.84 3.09 -2.41
N GLN A 451 1.28 2.98 -1.20
CA GLN A 451 2.00 2.88 0.07
C GLN A 451 1.22 2.10 1.14
N TRP A 452 1.86 1.76 2.25
CA TRP A 452 1.35 0.92 3.34
C TRP A 452 0.63 -0.35 2.85
N PRO A 453 1.33 -1.25 2.12
CA PRO A 453 0.75 -2.49 1.63
C PRO A 453 0.44 -3.46 2.78
N ALA A 454 -0.65 -4.20 2.64
CA ALA A 454 -1.05 -5.30 3.51
C ALA A 454 -1.62 -6.46 2.71
N THR A 455 -1.36 -7.68 3.16
CA THR A 455 -1.68 -8.92 2.44
C THR A 455 -2.54 -9.84 3.29
N ALA A 456 -3.41 -10.63 2.65
CA ALA A 456 -4.19 -11.65 3.35
C ALA A 456 -3.32 -12.88 3.67
N ARG A 457 -3.33 -13.37 4.92
CA ARG A 457 -2.46 -14.49 5.34
C ARG A 457 -2.78 -15.82 4.62
N ARG A 458 -4.01 -16.04 4.17
CA ARG A 458 -4.50 -17.28 3.53
C ARG A 458 -4.96 -17.09 2.07
N ALA A 459 -5.10 -15.86 1.58
CA ALA A 459 -5.60 -15.56 0.23
C ALA A 459 -4.62 -14.68 -0.57
N GLY A 460 -4.69 -14.76 -1.90
CA GLY A 460 -3.88 -13.92 -2.81
C GLY A 460 -4.43 -12.51 -2.96
N MET A 461 -4.57 -11.76 -1.86
CA MET A 461 -5.08 -10.39 -1.85
C MET A 461 -4.04 -9.41 -1.32
N LEU A 462 -4.00 -8.21 -1.92
CA LEU A 462 -3.21 -7.07 -1.52
C LEU A 462 -4.14 -5.86 -1.37
N ALA A 463 -4.06 -5.18 -0.23
CA ALA A 463 -4.62 -3.85 0.02
C ALA A 463 -3.47 -2.85 0.20
N PHE A 464 -3.68 -1.59 -0.17
CA PHE A 464 -2.69 -0.53 -0.03
C PHE A 464 -3.38 0.83 0.01
N VAL A 465 -2.68 1.84 0.52
CA VAL A 465 -3.09 3.25 0.45
C VAL A 465 -2.64 3.84 -0.88
N HIS A 466 -3.56 4.41 -1.62
CA HIS A 466 -3.34 5.17 -2.84
C HIS A 466 -3.49 6.68 -2.51
N ARG A 467 -2.39 7.45 -2.55
CA ARG A 467 -2.39 8.88 -2.19
C ARG A 467 -1.62 9.71 -3.20
N ARG A 468 -2.36 10.46 -4.01
CA ARG A 468 -1.83 11.40 -5.01
C ARG A 468 -1.88 12.85 -4.52
N ALA A 469 -1.09 13.15 -3.50
CA ALA A 469 -1.00 14.49 -2.94
C ALA A 469 -0.35 15.48 -3.93
N GLN A 470 -0.92 16.67 -4.06
CA GLN A 470 -0.35 17.84 -4.75
C GLN A 470 0.01 18.91 -3.73
N PHE A 471 1.24 19.42 -3.83
CA PHE A 471 1.77 20.46 -2.95
C PHE A 471 2.20 21.66 -3.79
N GLY A 472 1.93 22.87 -3.27
CA GLY A 472 2.40 24.12 -3.85
C GLY A 472 3.30 24.86 -2.85
N ILE A 473 4.20 25.71 -3.34
CA ILE A 473 5.01 26.57 -2.47
C ILE A 473 4.25 27.84 -2.09
N PHE A 474 4.20 28.12 -0.79
CA PHE A 474 3.59 29.30 -0.19
C PHE A 474 4.62 30.14 0.58
N LYS A 475 4.46 31.46 0.49
CA LYS A 475 5.09 32.45 1.37
C LYS A 475 4.17 32.68 2.58
N VAL A 476 4.71 32.56 3.79
CA VAL A 476 3.96 32.68 5.05
C VAL A 476 4.71 33.60 6.01
N PRO A 477 4.10 34.66 6.58
CA PRO A 477 4.74 35.49 7.59
C PRO A 477 5.05 34.73 8.90
N MET A 478 6.25 34.92 9.44
CA MET A 478 6.64 34.38 10.76
C MET A 478 5.91 35.05 11.94
N GLU A 479 5.41 36.27 11.73
CA GLU A 479 4.66 37.05 12.71
C GLU A 479 3.38 37.62 12.07
N GLY A 480 2.42 38.03 12.91
CA GLY A 480 1.10 38.47 12.46
C GLY A 480 0.20 37.32 11.98
N GLY A 481 -0.90 37.69 11.32
CA GLY A 481 -1.98 36.77 10.92
C GLY A 481 -2.44 36.91 9.46
N SER A 482 -1.56 37.39 8.56
CA SER A 482 -1.89 37.41 7.13
C SER A 482 -1.87 35.98 6.56
N PRO A 483 -2.81 35.61 5.67
CA PRO A 483 -2.92 34.25 5.16
C PRO A 483 -1.72 33.85 4.27
N PRO A 484 -1.40 32.55 4.16
CA PRO A 484 -0.41 32.04 3.22
C PRO A 484 -0.64 32.47 1.77
N GLN A 485 0.39 33.02 1.12
CA GLN A 485 0.33 33.42 -0.29
C GLN A 485 1.03 32.36 -1.16
N ARG A 486 0.29 31.74 -2.10
CA ARG A 486 0.88 30.82 -3.08
C ARG A 486 1.81 31.58 -4.03
N LEU A 487 3.05 31.12 -4.20
CA LEU A 487 4.04 31.79 -5.06
C LEU A 487 3.94 31.37 -6.53
N PHE A 488 3.71 30.08 -6.78
CA PHE A 488 3.67 29.52 -8.14
C PHE A 488 2.46 28.63 -8.34
N ALA A 489 1.85 28.71 -9.52
CA ALA A 489 0.98 27.64 -10.00
C ALA A 489 1.82 26.37 -10.22
N SER A 490 1.25 25.22 -9.85
CA SER A 490 1.87 23.91 -10.03
C SER A 490 0.77 22.84 -10.12
N SER A 491 0.98 21.91 -11.05
CA SER A 491 0.22 20.67 -11.24
C SER A 491 0.88 19.46 -10.56
N GLY A 492 2.08 19.65 -10.02
CA GLY A 492 2.92 18.59 -9.45
C GLY A 492 2.99 18.60 -7.92
N ARG A 493 4.03 17.94 -7.42
CA ARG A 493 4.36 17.77 -5.99
C ARG A 493 5.54 18.67 -5.65
N ASP A 494 5.28 19.95 -5.38
CA ASP A 494 6.33 20.89 -4.97
C ASP A 494 6.82 20.59 -3.54
N GLY A 495 8.13 20.59 -3.30
CA GLY A 495 8.71 20.30 -1.99
C GLY A 495 10.07 20.96 -1.76
N GLN A 496 10.57 20.88 -0.52
CA GLN A 496 11.92 21.31 -0.14
C GLN A 496 12.31 22.74 -0.60
N PRO A 497 11.46 23.79 -0.40
CA PRO A 497 11.82 25.14 -0.77
C PRO A 497 13.02 25.64 0.02
N MET A 498 13.99 26.27 -0.66
CA MET A 498 15.19 26.89 -0.10
C MET A 498 15.39 28.27 -0.70
N ALA A 499 15.19 29.31 0.11
CA ALA A 499 15.45 30.69 -0.27
C ALA A 499 16.95 30.99 -0.22
N ALA A 500 17.44 31.77 -1.15
CA ALA A 500 18.81 32.25 -1.13
C ALA A 500 19.00 33.36 -0.09
N PRO A 501 20.22 33.51 0.48
CA PRO A 501 20.56 34.63 1.36
C PRO A 501 20.32 36.03 0.78
N ASP A 502 20.25 36.18 -0.55
CA ASP A 502 19.90 37.44 -1.23
C ASP A 502 18.42 37.82 -1.13
N GLY A 503 17.55 36.92 -0.64
CA GLY A 503 16.11 37.14 -0.54
C GLY A 503 15.39 37.26 -1.89
N ARG A 504 16.07 37.01 -3.01
CA ARG A 504 15.54 37.13 -4.38
C ARG A 504 15.36 35.78 -5.05
N GLN A 505 16.23 34.82 -4.79
CA GLN A 505 16.18 33.52 -5.46
C GLN A 505 15.53 32.44 -4.58
N LEU A 506 14.80 31.53 -5.22
CA LEU A 506 14.24 30.34 -4.59
C LEU A 506 14.59 29.11 -5.44
N VAL A 507 14.98 28.02 -4.79
CA VAL A 507 14.93 26.68 -5.39
C VAL A 507 13.96 25.78 -4.63
N PHE A 508 13.41 24.79 -5.30
CA PHE A 508 12.55 23.75 -4.73
C PHE A 508 12.52 22.54 -5.67
N THR A 509 12.08 21.38 -5.19
CA THR A 509 11.92 20.18 -6.04
C THR A 509 10.48 20.04 -6.52
N SER A 510 10.26 19.57 -7.75
CA SER A 510 8.92 19.35 -8.31
C SER A 510 8.94 18.39 -9.51
N ASP A 511 7.87 17.62 -9.67
CA ASP A 511 7.62 16.70 -10.79
C ASP A 511 6.67 17.29 -11.85
N ARG A 512 6.38 18.60 -11.78
CA ARG A 512 5.42 19.33 -12.65
C ARG A 512 5.66 19.22 -14.17
N SER A 513 6.86 18.87 -14.62
CA SER A 513 7.20 18.61 -16.03
C SER A 513 7.01 17.16 -16.47
N GLY A 514 6.53 16.28 -15.58
CA GLY A 514 6.43 14.84 -15.78
C GLY A 514 7.64 14.06 -15.24
N SER A 515 8.75 14.74 -14.95
CA SER A 515 9.95 14.17 -14.34
C SER A 515 10.31 14.96 -13.07
N PHE A 516 10.76 14.28 -12.02
CA PHE A 516 11.25 14.96 -10.82
C PHE A 516 12.54 15.75 -11.10
N ALA A 517 12.48 17.06 -10.89
CA ALA A 517 13.57 17.98 -11.17
C ALA A 517 13.73 19.02 -10.05
N LEU A 518 14.90 19.68 -10.04
CA LEU A 518 15.14 20.84 -9.22
C LEU A 518 14.73 22.08 -10.02
N TRP A 519 13.94 22.96 -9.42
CA TRP A 519 13.44 24.19 -10.05
C TRP A 519 14.09 25.40 -9.40
N TRP A 520 14.33 26.44 -10.20
CA TRP A 520 14.84 27.74 -9.76
C TRP A 520 13.95 28.86 -10.27
N ALA A 521 13.80 29.91 -9.47
CA ALA A 521 13.14 31.16 -9.86
C ALA A 521 13.77 32.38 -9.16
N ASP A 522 13.77 33.51 -9.87
CA ASP A 522 13.90 34.86 -9.32
C ASP A 522 12.50 35.33 -8.90
N MET A 523 12.28 35.53 -7.60
CA MET A 523 10.97 35.81 -7.01
C MET A 523 10.39 37.16 -7.41
N GLU A 524 11.21 38.09 -7.93
CA GLU A 524 10.72 39.34 -8.52
C GLU A 524 10.30 39.19 -9.99
N ARG A 525 10.64 38.07 -10.64
CA ARG A 525 10.34 37.79 -12.05
C ARG A 525 9.73 36.39 -12.18
N PRO A 526 8.42 36.20 -11.92
CA PRO A 526 7.79 34.88 -11.91
C PRO A 526 8.03 34.02 -13.17
N ASP A 527 8.14 34.65 -14.34
CA ASP A 527 8.42 33.99 -15.63
C ASP A 527 9.84 33.41 -15.74
N SER A 528 10.73 33.68 -14.78
CA SER A 528 12.07 33.06 -14.70
C SER A 528 12.06 31.60 -14.23
N LEU A 529 10.91 31.11 -13.78
CA LEU A 529 10.72 29.79 -13.21
C LEU A 529 11.03 28.67 -14.21
N ARG A 530 12.10 27.92 -13.96
CA ARG A 530 12.61 26.88 -14.86
C ARG A 530 13.24 25.69 -14.12
N PRO A 531 13.30 24.49 -14.73
CA PRO A 531 14.10 23.40 -14.19
C PRO A 531 15.59 23.70 -14.35
N ILE A 532 16.40 23.12 -13.47
CA ILE A 532 17.85 23.02 -13.64
C ILE A 532 18.13 21.66 -14.29
N GLU A 533 18.71 21.69 -15.48
CA GLU A 533 19.07 20.49 -16.24
C GLU A 533 20.43 19.91 -15.80
N GLY A 534 20.80 18.74 -16.30
CA GLY A 534 22.13 18.14 -16.04
C GLY A 534 22.30 17.42 -14.70
N LEU A 535 21.25 17.30 -13.87
CA LEU A 535 21.22 16.38 -12.72
C LEU A 535 19.82 15.80 -12.47
N ARG A 536 19.77 14.65 -11.79
CA ARG A 536 18.56 14.17 -11.11
C ARG A 536 18.74 14.38 -9.60
N PRO A 537 18.01 15.32 -8.95
CA PRO A 537 18.16 15.59 -7.52
C PRO A 537 17.61 14.46 -6.66
N GLU A 538 18.14 14.31 -5.44
CA GLU A 538 17.58 13.43 -4.41
C GLU A 538 16.50 14.14 -3.60
N ALA A 539 15.30 13.56 -3.51
CA ALA A 539 14.16 14.12 -2.77
C ALA A 539 14.30 14.08 -1.24
N ARG A 540 15.47 13.67 -0.72
CA ARG A 540 15.69 13.41 0.70
C ARG A 540 16.00 14.68 1.49
N GLN A 541 16.96 15.48 1.05
CA GLN A 541 17.47 16.67 1.75
C GLN A 541 17.34 17.92 0.88
N ALA A 542 16.97 19.04 1.51
CA ALA A 542 16.87 20.31 0.79
C ALA A 542 18.27 20.89 0.53
N PRO A 543 18.52 21.55 -0.62
CA PRO A 543 19.79 22.18 -0.96
C PRO A 543 20.32 23.17 0.08
N ASP A 544 21.60 23.54 -0.02
CA ASP A 544 22.18 24.66 0.75
C ASP A 544 22.82 25.69 -0.18
N TRP A 545 22.44 26.95 0.00
CA TRP A 545 22.97 28.08 -0.75
C TRP A 545 24.31 28.55 -0.18
N SER A 546 25.21 28.98 -1.06
CA SER A 546 26.41 29.71 -0.67
C SER A 546 26.02 31.07 -0.09
N ALA A 547 26.84 31.60 0.83
CA ALA A 547 26.58 32.89 1.47
C ALA A 547 26.48 34.08 0.47
N ASP A 548 27.15 33.97 -0.69
CA ASP A 548 27.09 34.95 -1.78
C ASP A 548 25.86 34.80 -2.70
N SER A 549 24.98 33.82 -2.44
CA SER A 549 23.79 33.48 -3.27
C SER A 549 24.07 33.15 -4.74
N ARG A 550 25.32 32.85 -5.09
CA ARG A 550 25.72 32.52 -6.46
C ARG A 550 25.62 31.03 -6.76
N ARG A 551 25.73 30.18 -5.73
CA ARG A 551 25.80 28.73 -5.86
C ARG A 551 24.97 28.00 -4.83
N LEU A 552 24.65 26.74 -5.11
CA LEU A 552 24.05 25.83 -4.15
C LEU A 552 24.65 24.43 -4.25
N LEU A 553 24.68 23.75 -3.12
CA LEU A 553 25.02 22.32 -3.01
C LEU A 553 23.75 21.48 -3.05
N VAL A 554 23.77 20.45 -3.90
CA VAL A 554 22.65 19.54 -4.11
C VAL A 554 23.17 18.10 -4.14
N VAL A 555 22.50 17.20 -3.42
CA VAL A 555 22.72 15.75 -3.61
C VAL A 555 21.81 15.28 -4.73
N GLY A 556 22.36 14.55 -5.68
CA GLY A 556 21.63 13.94 -6.79
C GLY A 556 22.20 12.58 -7.15
N ARG A 557 21.74 12.00 -8.26
CA ARG A 557 22.31 10.77 -8.83
C ARG A 557 23.11 11.05 -10.09
N ASP A 558 24.12 10.22 -10.35
CA ASP A 558 24.77 10.12 -11.66
C ASP A 558 24.04 9.14 -12.60
N GLU A 559 24.56 8.97 -13.82
CA GLU A 559 24.02 8.05 -14.83
C GLU A 559 24.01 6.58 -14.38
N HIS A 560 24.84 6.22 -13.40
CA HIS A 560 24.94 4.89 -12.81
C HIS A 560 24.04 4.73 -11.57
N GLY A 561 23.30 5.78 -11.18
CA GLY A 561 22.42 5.79 -10.02
C GLY A 561 23.11 6.01 -8.68
N ARG A 562 24.41 6.30 -8.65
CA ARG A 562 25.20 6.56 -7.44
C ARG A 562 24.91 7.98 -6.91
N THR A 563 24.91 8.17 -5.59
CA THR A 563 24.71 9.50 -5.02
C THR A 563 25.96 10.37 -5.17
N VAL A 564 25.77 11.59 -5.67
CA VAL A 564 26.84 12.56 -5.97
C VAL A 564 26.43 13.93 -5.46
N VAL A 565 27.38 14.70 -4.94
CA VAL A 565 27.19 16.11 -4.58
C VAL A 565 27.51 16.98 -5.79
N TYR A 566 26.60 17.87 -6.16
CA TYR A 566 26.77 18.86 -7.22
C TYR A 566 26.87 20.27 -6.63
N GLU A 567 27.80 21.09 -7.12
CA GLU A 567 27.81 22.55 -6.97
C GLU A 567 27.18 23.16 -8.22
N ILE A 568 26.08 23.88 -8.04
CA ILE A 568 25.27 24.47 -9.13
C ILE A 568 25.36 25.99 -9.07
N ALA A 569 25.42 26.66 -10.23
CA ALA A 569 25.24 28.11 -10.36
C ALA A 569 24.02 28.39 -11.28
N PRO A 570 22.80 28.62 -10.74
CA PRO A 570 21.55 28.61 -11.54
C PRO A 570 21.44 29.72 -12.58
N ARG A 571 22.09 30.86 -12.35
CA ARG A 571 22.11 32.00 -13.28
C ARG A 571 23.09 31.78 -14.44
N ASP A 572 24.14 30.99 -14.20
CA ASP A 572 25.18 30.65 -15.17
C ASP A 572 24.92 29.29 -15.85
N GLU A 573 23.81 28.63 -15.50
CA GLU A 573 23.40 27.29 -15.96
C GLU A 573 24.45 26.19 -15.79
N ARG A 574 25.38 26.39 -14.84
CA ARG A 574 26.50 25.47 -14.62
C ARG A 574 26.19 24.49 -13.51
N VAL A 575 26.27 23.20 -13.82
CA VAL A 575 26.19 22.08 -12.87
C VAL A 575 27.54 21.37 -12.85
N GLN A 576 28.15 21.21 -11.67
CA GLN A 576 29.46 20.58 -11.52
C GLN A 576 29.43 19.51 -10.42
N PRO A 577 29.71 18.22 -10.71
CA PRO A 577 29.89 17.21 -9.66
C PRO A 577 31.16 17.49 -8.85
N LEU A 578 31.11 17.23 -7.54
CA LEU A 578 32.22 17.41 -6.61
C LEU A 578 32.82 16.05 -6.19
N PRO A 579 34.16 15.92 -6.12
CA PRO A 579 34.84 14.69 -5.72
C PRO A 579 34.86 14.53 -4.19
N VAL A 580 33.67 14.40 -3.58
CA VAL A 580 33.54 14.17 -2.13
C VAL A 580 34.10 12.78 -1.78
N PRO A 581 35.01 12.62 -0.80
CA PRO A 581 35.52 11.31 -0.38
C PRO A 581 34.51 10.56 0.50
N SER A 582 33.39 10.17 -0.10
CA SER A 582 32.26 9.51 0.54
C SER A 582 31.54 8.63 -0.48
N GLU A 583 31.27 7.37 -0.15
CA GLU A 583 30.55 6.47 -1.07
C GLU A 583 29.07 6.80 -1.17
N GLN A 584 28.46 7.27 -0.08
CA GLN A 584 27.03 7.56 0.00
C GLN A 584 26.77 8.90 0.70
N PRO A 585 27.06 10.05 0.04
CA PRO A 585 26.63 11.35 0.52
C PRO A 585 25.09 11.42 0.56
N LEU A 586 24.55 11.80 1.71
CA LEU A 586 23.11 11.99 1.96
C LEU A 586 22.73 13.49 2.01
N GLN A 587 23.66 14.36 2.41
CA GLN A 587 23.49 15.81 2.46
C GLN A 587 24.84 16.50 2.25
N ALA A 588 24.84 17.71 1.66
CA ALA A 588 26.00 18.59 1.64
C ALA A 588 25.59 20.03 2.00
N LEU A 589 26.44 20.72 2.76
CA LEU A 589 26.29 22.10 3.22
C LEU A 589 27.64 22.82 3.11
N TYR A 590 27.62 24.14 2.91
CA TYR A 590 28.81 24.97 3.06
C TYR A 590 29.18 25.13 4.54
N GLY A 591 30.47 24.96 4.87
CA GLY A 591 31.00 25.19 6.21
C GLY A 591 31.25 26.68 6.52
N ALA A 592 31.94 26.93 7.63
CA ALA A 592 32.30 28.29 8.06
C ALA A 592 33.32 28.99 7.15
N ARG A 593 34.13 28.23 6.39
CA ARG A 593 35.12 28.77 5.44
C ARG A 593 34.81 28.30 4.01
N PRO A 594 35.15 29.06 2.95
CA PRO A 594 34.82 28.69 1.57
C PRO A 594 35.48 27.40 1.07
N ASP A 595 36.57 26.97 1.70
CA ASP A 595 37.30 25.72 1.49
C ASP A 595 36.78 24.56 2.35
N GLN A 596 35.70 24.74 3.10
CA GLN A 596 35.10 23.72 3.96
C GLN A 596 33.68 23.34 3.53
N LEU A 597 33.42 22.03 3.46
CA LEU A 597 32.08 21.47 3.28
C LEU A 597 31.73 20.56 4.46
N LEU A 598 30.47 20.61 4.88
CA LEU A 598 29.87 19.67 5.81
C LEU A 598 29.05 18.67 4.99
N VAL A 599 29.25 17.37 5.23
CA VAL A 599 28.58 16.30 4.49
C VAL A 599 27.96 15.33 5.49
N VAL A 600 26.65 15.08 5.39
CA VAL A 600 26.05 13.92 6.05
C VAL A 600 26.23 12.74 5.10
N GLU A 601 26.88 11.69 5.57
CA GLU A 601 27.23 10.49 4.81
C GLU A 601 26.77 9.22 5.51
N ARG A 602 26.59 8.14 4.75
CA ARG A 602 26.42 6.78 5.26
C ARG A 602 27.67 5.96 4.90
N ASP A 603 28.23 5.26 5.88
CA ASP A 603 29.38 4.38 5.67
C ASP A 603 28.97 2.94 5.30
N ASP A 604 29.98 2.10 5.05
CA ASP A 604 29.84 0.70 4.68
C ASP A 604 29.04 -0.11 5.72
N GLN A 605 29.16 0.26 7.01
CA GLN A 605 28.44 -0.34 8.14
C GLN A 605 27.01 0.22 8.30
N GLN A 606 26.56 0.99 7.31
CA GLN A 606 25.26 1.67 7.26
C GLN A 606 25.08 2.73 8.35
N GLN A 607 26.15 3.13 9.05
CA GLN A 607 26.11 4.16 10.07
C GLN A 607 26.13 5.54 9.42
N THR A 608 25.31 6.44 9.93
CA THR A 608 25.28 7.83 9.46
C THR A 608 26.19 8.72 10.27
N ARG A 609 26.93 9.61 9.60
CA ARG A 609 27.75 10.62 10.27
C ARG A 609 27.74 11.95 9.53
N LEU A 610 27.95 13.02 10.28
CA LEU A 610 28.24 14.35 9.76
C LEU A 610 29.76 14.54 9.77
N SER A 611 30.35 14.74 8.59
CA SER A 611 31.79 14.95 8.41
C SER A 611 32.09 16.35 7.90
N LEU A 612 33.13 16.97 8.46
CA LEU A 612 33.69 18.23 7.98
C LEU A 612 34.89 17.92 7.07
N PHE A 613 34.85 18.39 5.82
CA PHE A 613 35.92 18.19 4.83
C PHE A 613 36.61 19.52 4.47
N ASP A 614 37.92 19.44 4.28
CA ASP A 614 38.79 20.45 3.67
C ASP A 614 38.95 20.14 2.18
N ARG A 615 38.36 20.98 1.32
CA ARG A 615 38.40 20.86 -0.15
C ARG A 615 39.54 21.64 -0.81
N SER A 616 40.46 22.22 -0.03
CA SER A 616 41.66 22.91 -0.58
C SER A 616 42.74 21.93 -1.05
N VAL A 617 42.72 20.70 -0.53
CA VAL A 617 43.65 19.61 -0.85
C VAL A 617 42.97 18.51 -1.67
N GLN A 618 43.75 17.70 -2.39
CA GLN A 618 43.27 16.59 -3.21
C GLN A 618 44.07 15.31 -2.91
N PRO A 619 43.43 14.18 -2.53
CA PRO A 619 42.00 14.06 -2.19
C PRO A 619 41.62 14.95 -1.00
N TRP A 620 40.33 15.31 -0.87
CA TRP A 620 39.88 16.15 0.25
C TRP A 620 40.16 15.47 1.59
N ARG A 621 40.48 16.27 2.61
CA ARG A 621 40.83 15.77 3.94
C ARG A 621 39.64 15.91 4.89
N ARG A 622 39.19 14.82 5.51
CA ARG A 622 38.24 14.87 6.63
C ARG A 622 38.95 15.48 7.85
N LEU A 623 38.37 16.53 8.44
CA LEU A 623 38.90 17.27 9.59
C LEU A 623 38.32 16.77 10.92
N ALA A 624 37.02 16.48 10.94
CA ALA A 624 36.26 16.02 12.11
C ALA A 624 34.95 15.34 11.68
N SER A 625 34.32 14.60 12.58
CA SER A 625 33.02 13.96 12.34
C SER A 625 32.21 13.74 13.63
N ILE A 626 30.88 13.76 13.51
CA ILE A 626 29.90 13.39 14.56
C ILE A 626 29.03 12.26 14.04
N ASP A 627 28.94 11.16 14.78
CA ASP A 627 28.17 9.96 14.39
C ASP A 627 26.70 10.04 14.85
N GLY A 628 25.84 9.27 14.20
CA GLY A 628 24.39 9.18 14.45
C GLY A 628 23.54 10.28 13.80
N VAL A 629 24.12 11.11 12.92
CA VAL A 629 23.46 12.33 12.37
C VAL A 629 22.58 12.03 11.15
N SER A 630 21.29 12.38 11.22
CA SER A 630 20.29 12.13 10.18
C SER A 630 20.03 13.31 9.22
N GLN A 631 20.26 14.54 9.68
CA GLN A 631 20.20 15.78 8.91
C GLN A 631 20.98 16.87 9.67
N ALA A 632 21.59 17.80 8.95
CA ALA A 632 22.20 19.01 9.52
C ALA A 632 21.76 20.31 8.81
N ARG A 633 21.95 21.45 9.47
CA ARG A 633 21.91 22.81 8.92
C ARG A 633 23.01 23.65 9.58
N PHE A 634 23.68 24.51 8.81
CA PHE A 634 24.67 25.43 9.36
C PHE A 634 24.02 26.80 9.64
N ASP A 635 23.94 27.18 10.92
CA ASP A 635 23.58 28.54 11.31
C ASP A 635 24.80 29.44 11.22
N ARG A 636 24.87 30.16 10.10
CA ARG A 636 25.92 31.14 9.79
C ARG A 636 25.96 32.33 10.77
N SER A 637 24.86 32.59 11.49
CA SER A 637 24.77 33.72 12.43
C SER A 637 25.40 33.42 13.79
N SER A 638 25.22 32.20 14.32
CA SER A 638 25.86 31.75 15.57
C SER A 638 27.15 30.94 15.36
N GLY A 639 27.48 30.55 14.13
CA GLY A 639 28.66 29.72 13.84
C GLY A 639 28.51 28.27 14.31
N ARG A 640 27.27 27.77 14.38
CA ARG A 640 26.93 26.43 14.91
C ARG A 640 26.28 25.57 13.84
N VAL A 641 26.56 24.26 13.89
CA VAL A 641 25.84 23.27 13.10
C VAL A 641 24.74 22.68 13.96
N LEU A 642 23.49 22.84 13.51
CA LEU A 642 22.31 22.24 14.12
C LEU A 642 22.01 20.92 13.41
N PHE A 643 21.63 19.88 14.15
CA PHE A 643 21.43 18.55 13.57
C PHE A 643 20.43 17.69 14.34
N THR A 644 19.88 16.69 13.66
CA THR A 644 18.98 15.65 14.21
C THR A 644 19.66 14.28 14.19
N ARG A 645 19.16 13.33 15.01
CA ARG A 645 19.64 11.94 15.07
C ARG A 645 18.64 10.95 14.45
N LEU A 646 19.00 9.68 14.34
CA LEU A 646 18.09 8.60 13.92
C LEU A 646 17.37 7.97 15.12
N ALA A 647 18.12 7.55 16.15
CA ALA A 647 17.56 6.89 17.32
C ALA A 647 16.82 7.83 18.28
N ALA A 648 16.97 9.15 18.14
CA ALA A 648 16.40 10.16 19.03
C ALA A 648 15.58 11.21 18.26
N GLY A 649 14.47 11.66 18.87
CA GLY A 649 13.82 12.93 18.52
C GLY A 649 14.49 14.08 19.28
N GLY A 650 14.18 15.32 18.92
CA GLY A 650 14.89 16.50 19.43
C GLY A 650 15.92 17.06 18.45
N LEU A 651 16.62 18.10 18.90
CA LEU A 651 17.58 18.85 18.10
C LEU A 651 18.87 19.11 18.88
N TRP A 652 20.01 18.90 18.24
CA TRP A 652 21.34 19.15 18.80
C TRP A 652 22.05 20.28 18.07
N SER A 653 23.04 20.87 18.73
CA SER A 653 24.01 21.78 18.14
C SER A 653 25.43 21.32 18.45
N VAL A 654 26.36 21.72 17.60
CA VAL A 654 27.81 21.60 17.76
C VAL A 654 28.47 22.82 17.11
N ASP A 655 29.70 23.18 17.48
CA ASP A 655 30.43 24.24 16.78
C ASP A 655 30.76 23.87 15.31
N ALA A 656 31.12 24.87 14.50
CA ALA A 656 31.44 24.68 13.09
C ALA A 656 32.69 23.81 12.80
N ALA A 657 33.54 23.54 13.79
CA ALA A 657 34.67 22.61 13.68
C ALA A 657 34.29 21.16 14.05
N LEU A 658 33.04 20.92 14.47
CA LEU A 658 32.50 19.64 14.93
C LEU A 658 33.24 19.06 16.15
N ALA A 659 33.68 19.90 17.10
CA ALA A 659 34.33 19.39 18.31
C ALA A 659 33.34 18.59 19.18
N PRO A 660 33.58 17.30 19.52
CA PRO A 660 32.60 16.49 20.26
C PRO A 660 32.21 17.06 21.63
N ALA A 661 33.10 17.82 22.27
CA ALA A 661 32.85 18.45 23.57
C ALA A 661 31.89 19.66 23.52
N SER A 662 31.58 20.21 22.33
CA SER A 662 30.60 21.29 22.17
C SER A 662 29.20 20.80 21.79
N VAL A 663 28.99 19.48 21.69
CA VAL A 663 27.67 18.90 21.40
C VAL A 663 26.71 19.20 22.55
N GLN A 664 25.63 19.91 22.25
CA GLN A 664 24.58 20.30 23.19
C GLN A 664 23.20 20.01 22.60
N GLN A 665 22.31 19.42 23.40
CA GLN A 665 20.90 19.28 23.04
C GLN A 665 20.16 20.60 23.29
N ILE A 666 19.35 21.05 22.33
CA ILE A 666 18.59 22.32 22.36
C ILE A 666 17.09 22.07 22.52
N SER A 667 16.57 20.94 22.04
CA SER A 667 15.21 20.46 22.34
C SER A 667 15.23 18.94 22.48
N ASP A 668 14.37 18.43 23.37
CA ASP A 668 14.33 17.02 23.78
C ASP A 668 13.41 16.16 22.89
N ASP A 669 12.37 16.76 22.31
CA ASP A 669 11.37 16.07 21.48
C ASP A 669 11.18 16.70 20.09
N ARG A 670 11.63 17.94 19.85
CA ARG A 670 11.43 18.65 18.57
C ARG A 670 12.74 18.88 17.79
N PRO A 671 12.80 18.51 16.50
CA PRO A 671 11.75 17.86 15.72
C PRO A 671 11.55 16.38 16.12
N SER A 672 10.33 15.87 15.93
CA SER A 672 10.04 14.45 16.17
C SER A 672 10.72 13.54 15.14
N ARG A 673 10.84 12.24 15.44
CA ARG A 673 11.45 11.27 14.49
C ARG A 673 10.70 11.22 13.15
N TRP A 674 9.38 11.47 13.14
CA TRP A 674 8.57 11.53 11.91
C TRP A 674 8.73 12.84 11.13
N ARG A 675 8.95 13.97 11.82
CA ARG A 675 9.07 15.31 11.22
C ARG A 675 10.50 15.87 11.33
N TYR A 676 11.50 15.00 11.39
CA TYR A 676 12.93 15.35 11.56
C TYR A 676 13.50 16.30 10.48
N ARG A 677 12.81 16.45 9.33
CA ARG A 677 13.17 17.38 8.24
C ARG A 677 12.32 18.66 8.18
N ALA A 678 11.36 18.82 9.09
CA ALA A 678 10.37 19.89 9.06
C ALA A 678 10.81 21.11 9.89
N TRP A 679 12.11 21.42 9.92
CA TRP A 679 12.67 22.57 10.63
C TRP A 679 13.64 23.38 9.76
N THR A 680 13.81 24.66 10.11
CA THR A 680 14.77 25.58 9.50
C THR A 680 15.39 26.50 10.55
N VAL A 681 16.62 26.94 10.33
CA VAL A 681 17.15 28.14 10.98
C VAL A 681 16.36 29.34 10.47
N ALA A 682 15.97 30.27 11.35
CA ALA A 682 14.98 31.30 11.07
C ALA A 682 15.46 32.73 11.38
N GLY A 683 16.78 32.97 11.28
CA GLY A 683 17.40 34.23 11.70
C GLY A 683 17.45 34.38 13.22
N SER A 684 18.24 35.35 13.71
CA SER A 684 18.27 35.74 15.14
C SER A 684 18.39 34.59 16.16
N ASN A 685 19.14 33.53 15.82
CA ASN A 685 19.28 32.30 16.63
C ASN A 685 17.96 31.57 16.95
N ALA A 686 16.91 31.82 16.16
CA ALA A 686 15.62 31.14 16.21
C ALA A 686 15.55 29.96 15.23
N ILE A 687 14.74 28.96 15.57
CA ILE A 687 14.56 27.74 14.78
C ILE A 687 13.06 27.52 14.59
N GLY A 688 12.59 27.56 13.35
CA GLY A 688 11.19 27.30 13.03
C GLY A 688 10.96 25.81 12.78
N TYR A 689 9.98 25.21 13.46
CA TYR A 689 9.59 23.81 13.32
C TYR A 689 8.10 23.69 12.94
N LEU A 690 7.79 22.93 11.87
CA LEU A 690 6.43 22.74 11.38
C LEU A 690 5.77 21.49 11.95
N GLY A 691 4.71 21.71 12.73
CA GLY A 691 3.85 20.68 13.29
C GLY A 691 2.50 20.57 12.57
N THR A 692 1.61 19.84 13.24
CA THR A 692 0.18 19.67 12.92
C THR A 692 -0.55 19.45 14.24
N SER A 693 -1.72 20.04 14.45
CA SER A 693 -2.55 19.75 15.63
C SER A 693 -4.02 19.52 15.25
N THR A 694 -4.82 19.02 16.18
CA THR A 694 -6.24 18.63 15.94
C THR A 694 -7.13 19.80 15.49
N ARG A 695 -6.66 21.04 15.61
CA ARG A 695 -7.37 22.27 15.19
C ARG A 695 -6.68 23.01 14.05
N CYS A 696 -5.55 22.50 13.53
CA CYS A 696 -4.76 23.20 12.54
C CYS A 696 -3.87 22.27 11.69
N GLY A 697 -4.12 22.23 10.39
CA GLY A 697 -3.40 21.42 9.41
C GLY A 697 -1.90 21.74 9.29
N THR A 698 -1.49 23.00 9.48
CA THR A 698 -0.07 23.37 9.55
C THR A 698 0.19 24.33 10.70
N THR A 699 1.01 23.90 11.65
CA THR A 699 1.41 24.71 12.80
C THR A 699 2.90 25.05 12.75
N LEU A 700 3.29 26.11 13.45
CA LEU A 700 4.66 26.57 13.63
C LEU A 700 4.96 26.68 15.13
N VAL A 701 6.09 26.10 15.53
CA VAL A 701 6.75 26.36 16.81
C VAL A 701 8.05 27.09 16.51
N LEU A 702 8.37 28.11 17.30
CA LEU A 702 9.70 28.72 17.31
C LEU A 702 10.47 28.20 18.52
N ILE A 703 11.69 27.72 18.30
CA ILE A 703 12.63 27.35 19.35
C ILE A 703 13.70 28.44 19.42
N GLN A 704 13.79 29.14 20.54
CA GLN A 704 14.73 30.25 20.77
C GLN A 704 15.50 30.01 22.07
N ALA A 705 16.83 30.00 22.00
CA ALA A 705 17.71 29.80 23.15
C ALA A 705 17.35 28.57 24.05
N GLY A 706 16.88 27.48 23.44
CA GLY A 706 16.45 26.27 24.14
C GLY A 706 15.07 26.35 24.80
N ARG A 707 14.29 27.39 24.53
CA ARG A 707 12.89 27.51 24.93
C ARG A 707 11.99 27.37 23.70
N GLU A 708 10.84 26.75 23.90
CA GLU A 708 9.84 26.56 22.85
C GLU A 708 8.69 27.53 23.05
N GLU A 709 8.46 28.38 22.05
CA GLU A 709 7.35 29.32 22.03
C GLU A 709 6.01 28.59 21.77
N PRO A 710 4.86 29.20 22.14
CA PRO A 710 3.54 28.61 21.91
C PRO A 710 3.29 28.24 20.44
N GLU A 711 2.61 27.12 20.20
CA GLU A 711 2.23 26.68 18.86
C GLU A 711 1.31 27.72 18.19
N ARG A 712 1.72 28.21 17.00
CA ARG A 712 0.93 29.11 16.16
C ARG A 712 0.35 28.35 14.96
N CYS A 713 -0.93 28.53 14.67
CA CYS A 713 -1.53 28.01 13.45
C CYS A 713 -1.14 28.87 12.23
N LEU A 714 -0.62 28.25 11.17
CA LEU A 714 -0.31 28.92 9.89
C LEU A 714 -1.42 28.76 8.86
N ASP A 715 -2.01 27.56 8.79
CA ASP A 715 -3.15 27.23 7.94
C ASP A 715 -4.00 26.17 8.64
N ALA A 716 -5.28 26.46 8.84
CA ALA A 716 -6.19 25.59 9.57
C ALA A 716 -6.51 24.29 8.82
N GLU A 717 -6.52 24.34 7.48
CA GLU A 717 -7.00 23.26 6.61
C GLU A 717 -5.84 22.50 5.94
N ARG A 718 -4.83 23.23 5.45
CA ARG A 718 -3.77 22.64 4.61
C ARG A 718 -2.71 21.95 5.44
N LEU A 719 -2.42 20.70 5.11
CA LEU A 719 -1.26 19.97 5.63
C LEU A 719 0.04 20.47 4.98
N SER A 720 1.07 20.66 5.80
CA SER A 720 2.44 20.90 5.35
C SER A 720 3.09 19.61 4.89
N ALA A 721 3.88 19.69 3.82
CA ALA A 721 4.76 18.61 3.41
C ALA A 721 5.80 18.30 4.51
N GLY A 722 6.09 17.02 4.74
CA GLY A 722 7.03 16.59 5.78
C GLY A 722 8.52 16.74 5.40
N ASN A 723 8.82 17.25 4.21
CA ASN A 723 10.17 17.37 3.65
C ASN A 723 10.52 18.84 3.32
N GLY A 724 10.85 19.59 4.37
CA GLY A 724 11.56 20.87 4.26
C GLY A 724 10.68 22.12 4.22
N LEU A 725 11.22 23.16 4.84
CA LEU A 725 10.85 24.57 4.70
C LEU A 725 12.14 25.40 4.70
N SER A 726 12.03 26.67 4.35
CA SER A 726 13.11 27.65 4.49
C SER A 726 12.57 28.91 5.12
N ALA A 727 13.35 29.54 5.99
CA ALA A 727 13.16 30.95 6.30
C ALA A 727 13.70 31.81 5.15
N GLY A 728 13.22 33.06 5.05
CA GLY A 728 13.86 34.11 4.29
C GLY A 728 15.06 34.68 5.04
N ALA A 729 15.94 35.37 4.32
CA ALA A 729 17.07 36.11 4.91
C ALA A 729 16.63 37.24 5.84
N ASP A 730 15.35 37.66 5.75
CA ASP A 730 14.71 38.63 6.63
C ASP A 730 14.44 38.10 8.06
N GLY A 731 14.42 36.78 8.27
CA GLY A 731 13.97 36.18 9.54
C GLY A 731 12.48 36.42 9.85
N HIS A 732 11.71 36.88 8.87
CA HIS A 732 10.30 37.26 9.01
C HIS A 732 9.38 36.53 8.01
N THR A 733 9.95 35.90 6.99
CA THR A 733 9.24 35.09 5.98
C THR A 733 9.57 33.61 6.13
N LEU A 734 8.58 32.72 6.00
CA LEU A 734 8.76 31.30 5.71
C LEU A 734 8.31 30.96 4.30
N PHE A 735 9.00 29.99 3.70
CA PHE A 735 8.63 29.32 2.46
C PHE A 735 8.28 27.87 2.80
N VAL A 736 7.03 27.49 2.57
CA VAL A 736 6.48 26.20 3.01
C VAL A 736 5.75 25.52 1.85
N ALA A 737 6.01 24.23 1.64
CA ALA A 737 5.20 23.41 0.76
C ALA A 737 3.92 22.96 1.50
N MET A 738 2.74 23.33 1.00
CA MET A 738 1.45 22.99 1.61
C MET A 738 0.49 22.39 0.58
N ALA A 739 -0.41 21.54 1.08
CA ALA A 739 -1.36 20.79 0.27
C ALA A 739 -2.28 21.73 -0.55
N VAL A 740 -2.34 21.49 -1.86
CA VAL A 740 -3.30 22.11 -2.78
C VAL A 740 -4.47 21.16 -3.03
N SER A 741 -4.17 19.86 -3.13
CA SER A 741 -5.13 18.76 -3.13
C SER A 741 -4.44 17.58 -2.45
N ASP A 742 -5.10 16.97 -1.47
CA ASP A 742 -4.55 15.83 -0.74
C ASP A 742 -5.71 14.98 -0.20
N GLY A 743 -5.42 13.71 0.03
CA GLY A 743 -6.40 12.67 0.35
C GLY A 743 -5.80 11.30 0.10
N ALA A 744 -6.35 10.27 0.72
CA ALA A 744 -5.80 8.92 0.63
C ALA A 744 -6.91 7.88 0.59
N ASP A 745 -6.92 7.05 -0.45
CA ASP A 745 -7.90 5.99 -0.64
C ASP A 745 -7.29 4.60 -0.38
N ILE A 746 -8.13 3.61 -0.10
CA ILE A 746 -7.72 2.21 -0.04
C ILE A 746 -7.92 1.54 -1.41
N GLY A 747 -6.81 1.14 -2.03
CA GLY A 747 -6.79 0.25 -3.19
C GLY A 747 -6.74 -1.22 -2.77
N VAL A 748 -7.46 -2.08 -3.49
CA VAL A 748 -7.40 -3.54 -3.36
C VAL A 748 -7.18 -4.22 -4.70
N MET A 749 -6.43 -5.32 -4.69
CA MET A 749 -6.23 -6.18 -5.86
C MET A 749 -5.99 -7.64 -5.48
N ARG A 750 -6.18 -8.53 -6.44
CA ARG A 750 -5.65 -9.89 -6.36
C ARG A 750 -4.17 -9.87 -6.73
N LEU A 751 -3.34 -10.54 -5.93
CA LEU A 751 -1.95 -10.80 -6.29
C LEU A 751 -1.93 -11.80 -7.46
N PRO A 752 -1.08 -11.59 -8.48
CA PRO A 752 -0.92 -12.56 -9.56
C PRO A 752 -0.48 -13.91 -9.00
N GLU A 753 -1.19 -14.98 -9.36
CA GLU A 753 -0.72 -16.33 -9.05
C GLU A 753 0.57 -16.59 -9.84
N ARG A 754 1.70 -16.65 -9.14
CA ARG A 754 2.93 -17.20 -9.72
C ARG A 754 2.64 -18.65 -10.09
N SER A 755 2.46 -18.92 -11.39
CA SER A 755 2.42 -20.30 -11.88
C SER A 755 3.67 -21.01 -11.36
N PRO A 756 3.56 -22.14 -10.64
CA PRO A 756 4.72 -22.81 -10.09
C PRO A 756 5.65 -23.18 -11.24
N THR A 757 6.88 -22.68 -11.19
CA THR A 757 7.94 -23.08 -12.12
C THR A 757 8.22 -24.56 -11.90
N LEU A 758 7.57 -25.40 -12.70
CA LEU A 758 7.88 -26.80 -12.88
C LEU A 758 9.30 -26.92 -13.47
N LEU A 759 10.32 -26.78 -12.61
CA LEU A 759 11.70 -27.27 -12.71
C LEU A 759 12.62 -26.54 -11.70
N PRO A 760 12.89 -27.18 -10.54
CA PRO A 760 14.25 -27.15 -10.00
C PRO A 760 14.80 -28.56 -9.68
N ALA A 761 14.14 -29.62 -10.16
CA ALA A 761 14.49 -31.02 -9.85
C ALA A 761 15.56 -31.65 -10.76
N PHE A 762 15.75 -31.14 -11.99
CA PHE A 762 16.61 -31.81 -13.00
C PHE A 762 18.06 -31.28 -13.09
N SER A 763 18.40 -30.17 -12.45
CA SER A 763 19.77 -29.61 -12.51
C SER A 763 20.78 -30.30 -11.58
N LYS A 764 20.33 -31.09 -10.59
CA LYS A 764 21.23 -31.81 -9.65
C LYS A 764 21.66 -33.21 -10.11
N LEU A 765 21.15 -33.74 -11.23
CA LEU A 765 21.46 -35.11 -11.67
C LEU A 765 22.53 -35.23 -12.77
N LEU A 766 23.13 -34.11 -13.22
CA LEU A 766 24.07 -34.08 -14.36
C LEU A 766 25.50 -33.62 -14.01
N LEU A 767 25.83 -33.49 -12.73
CA LEU A 767 27.16 -33.05 -12.25
C LEU A 767 27.92 -34.09 -11.40
N PHE A 768 27.47 -35.35 -11.41
CA PHE A 768 28.21 -36.49 -10.84
C PHE A 768 28.40 -37.59 -11.88
N ASN A 769 29.40 -37.43 -12.74
CA ASN A 769 30.25 -38.52 -13.24
C ASN A 769 31.40 -37.94 -14.06
N GLY A 770 32.60 -37.90 -13.46
CA GLY A 770 33.80 -37.33 -14.05
C GLY A 770 35.07 -37.88 -13.41
N ASN A 771 35.15 -39.19 -13.19
CA ASN A 771 36.41 -39.86 -12.85
C ASN A 771 37.24 -40.06 -14.12
N GLY A 772 38.48 -39.55 -14.11
CA GLY A 772 39.52 -39.78 -15.13
C GLY A 772 40.90 -39.48 -14.51
N PRO A 773 41.97 -40.25 -14.78
CA PRO A 773 43.07 -40.41 -13.83
C PRO A 773 44.38 -39.70 -14.22
N SER A 774 45.37 -39.85 -13.32
CA SER A 774 46.79 -39.43 -13.32
C SER A 774 47.06 -37.93 -13.26
#